data_AF-A0ABD2JAY0-F1
#
_entry.id   AF-A0ABD2JAY0-F1
#
_cell.length_a   1.000
_cell.length_b   1.000
_cell.length_c   1.000
_cell.angle_alpha   90.00
_cell.angle_beta   90.00
_cell.angle_gamma   90.00
#
_symmetry.space_group_name_H-M   'P 1'
#
loop_
_entity.id
_entity.type
_entity.pdbx_description
1 polymer ?
#
loop_
_entity_poly.entity_id
_entity_poly.type
_entity_poly.pdbx_seq_one_letter_code
_entity_poly.pdbx_strand_id
1 'polypeptide(L)'
;MDVLVSNHEKNFIIDGVQEGVRNDGRSPTDYRPMALETGVLLGSNGSARLQLGATDVLVAVKADLQPVEPATEAGDIQRVHFFVDISANASPRFAGRGGNDQAEEWAKSLAGAFANTAPSAMPDMAKLMLAPTQLWCLYVDVVVLQFDGNAMDAISLAVKAALADTEICNVVVRPADEGKVHIDLPEVISTWRMDMAGAPLVIGVNKIGDQCVLDADLMEEMCATSTLYVGVQPPVAPESKMTNATTDANDKLSAQIAMVSLLKKARGGSLEIDSVGEMVAVATEAAMALNTALMGRLKQMEAKKGAAAAATTARTEFWICNDVWLNILPFFDRAQLGLNLALISYRFDALVDKNFDGKTELTLMKWITINKDKGPKAKLCVYRKPAEFPFADRPLPNKIRFRGLLIEYIDHSVLKFLHSNKQIWDSRGTNLDLFVCFTDDQQRIWDFFVDEIWPIFVTNIRHLSFSCGDQLDNLRRRTSPTILTELNINSIYSDRLCPAVLAENDFDGQNVVTYAGEALAKWLHTPTKDGQPKRLRCMDYLDPPNLEWINNFKEVFVHAHTSAAVSYTVHFSNCHVPLPIEPFELVNERTNEKLTLTMNGDDSRCVLKRCPIIGETAANDENSAEILNNVFFCLNDLKNSIGPLSPPANKSNGLAVIRAE
;
A
#
# COMPACT_ATOMS: atom_id res chain seq x y z
N MET A 1 10.13 7.07 25.49
CA MET A 1 9.66 8.21 26.32
C MET A 1 8.26 7.86 26.77
N ASP A 2 8.02 7.76 28.08
CA ASP A 2 6.67 7.60 28.60
C ASP A 2 5.83 8.82 28.22
N VAL A 3 4.55 8.61 27.89
CA VAL A 3 3.61 9.71 27.64
C VAL A 3 3.48 10.48 28.96
N LEU A 4 3.99 11.69 29.02
CA LEU A 4 3.87 12.55 30.20
C LEU A 4 2.53 13.29 30.13
N VAL A 5 1.51 12.76 30.81
CA VAL A 5 0.20 13.43 30.94
C VAL A 5 0.30 14.49 32.04
N SER A 6 0.01 15.75 31.71
CA SER A 6 0.00 16.85 32.67
C SER A 6 -1.15 16.73 33.67
N ASN A 7 -1.02 17.33 34.85
CA ASN A 7 -2.09 17.28 35.86
C ASN A 7 -3.41 17.90 35.35
N HIS A 8 -3.34 18.89 34.46
CA HIS A 8 -4.54 19.49 33.85
C HIS A 8 -5.23 18.52 32.90
N GLU A 9 -4.47 17.82 32.06
CA GLU A 9 -5.03 16.79 31.16
C GLU A 9 -5.61 15.61 31.96
N LYS A 10 -4.96 15.20 33.06
CA LYS A 10 -5.49 14.15 33.95
C LYS A 10 -6.83 14.56 34.55
N ASN A 11 -6.93 15.76 35.11
CA ASN A 11 -8.17 16.25 35.69
C ASN A 11 -9.27 16.36 34.63
N PHE A 12 -8.93 16.87 33.44
CA PHE A 12 -9.88 16.94 32.33
C PHE A 12 -10.44 15.57 31.92
N ILE A 13 -9.59 14.54 31.83
CA ILE A 13 -10.01 13.18 31.50
C ILE A 13 -10.89 12.60 32.60
N ILE A 14 -10.51 12.77 33.87
CA ILE A 14 -11.27 12.25 35.01
C ILE A 14 -12.65 12.91 35.09
N ASP A 15 -12.70 14.25 35.00
CA ASP A 15 -13.96 15.01 35.05
C ASP A 15 -14.87 14.65 33.87
N GLY A 16 -14.31 14.54 32.66
CA GLY A 16 -15.08 14.14 31.46
C GLY A 16 -15.67 12.73 31.58
N VAL A 17 -14.87 11.77 32.04
CA VAL A 17 -15.33 10.40 32.27
C VAL A 17 -16.41 10.35 33.36
N GLN A 18 -16.30 11.16 34.41
CA GLN A 18 -17.34 11.26 35.46
C GLN A 18 -18.67 11.79 34.91
N GLU A 19 -18.63 12.73 33.97
CA GLU A 19 -19.80 13.24 33.24
C GLU A 19 -20.30 12.26 32.14
N GLY A 20 -19.64 11.11 31.97
CA GLY A 20 -20.01 10.08 31.00
C GLY A 20 -19.59 10.37 29.56
N VAL A 21 -18.67 11.31 29.34
CA VAL A 21 -18.20 11.71 28.01
C VAL A 21 -16.69 11.55 27.91
N ARG A 22 -16.24 10.61 27.06
CA ARG A 22 -14.81 10.39 26.78
C ARG A 22 -14.28 11.40 25.76
N ASN A 23 -12.95 11.51 25.67
CA ASN A 23 -12.26 12.44 24.75
C ASN A 23 -12.64 12.25 23.28
N ASP A 24 -12.94 11.01 22.88
CA ASP A 24 -13.35 10.65 21.52
C ASP A 24 -14.88 10.62 21.32
N GLY A 25 -15.65 10.95 22.36
CA GLY A 25 -17.11 10.99 22.36
C GLY A 25 -17.80 9.66 22.67
N ARG A 26 -17.05 8.59 23.00
CA ARG A 26 -17.63 7.30 23.43
C ARG A 26 -18.21 7.36 24.85
N SER A 27 -19.14 6.46 25.15
CA SER A 27 -19.55 6.22 26.54
C SER A 27 -18.48 5.39 27.30
N PRO A 28 -18.55 5.33 28.64
CA PRO A 28 -17.58 4.58 29.45
C PRO A 28 -17.48 3.08 29.11
N THR A 29 -18.55 2.47 28.58
CA THR A 29 -18.59 1.02 28.28
C THR A 29 -18.41 0.68 26.80
N ASP A 30 -18.27 1.69 25.92
CA ASP A 30 -18.14 1.47 24.48
C ASP A 30 -16.71 1.12 24.05
N TYR A 31 -16.60 0.12 23.17
CA TYR A 31 -15.35 -0.27 22.52
C TYR A 31 -15.08 0.54 21.24
N ARG A 32 -13.80 0.68 20.89
CA ARG A 32 -13.36 1.14 19.57
C ARG A 32 -13.76 0.15 18.48
N PRO A 33 -13.84 0.60 17.22
CA PRO A 33 -14.00 -0.29 16.08
C PRO A 33 -12.95 -1.41 16.07
N MET A 34 -13.43 -2.64 15.87
CA MET A 34 -12.60 -3.85 15.82
C MET A 34 -12.61 -4.45 14.42
N ALA A 35 -11.44 -4.80 13.91
CA ALA A 35 -11.28 -5.60 12.71
C ALA A 35 -10.56 -6.91 13.07
N LEU A 36 -11.19 -8.03 12.73
CA LEU A 36 -10.66 -9.37 12.95
C LEU A 36 -10.40 -10.06 11.60
N GLU A 37 -9.26 -10.73 11.48
CA GLU A 37 -8.91 -11.60 10.37
C GLU A 37 -8.38 -12.93 10.91
N THR A 38 -8.81 -14.05 10.33
CA THR A 38 -8.37 -15.41 10.70
C THR A 38 -7.63 -16.06 9.54
N GLY A 39 -6.63 -16.88 9.80
CA GLY A 39 -5.83 -17.56 8.76
C GLY A 39 -4.87 -16.61 8.04
N VAL A 40 -4.30 -15.64 8.76
CA VAL A 40 -3.37 -14.64 8.22
C VAL A 40 -1.98 -15.26 7.96
N LEU A 41 -1.58 -16.21 8.79
CA LEU A 41 -0.31 -16.93 8.67
C LEU A 41 -0.56 -18.33 8.08
N LEU A 42 0.03 -18.59 6.91
CA LEU A 42 -0.11 -19.86 6.20
C LEU A 42 0.70 -21.02 6.83
N GLY A 43 1.71 -20.69 7.63
CA GLY A 43 2.63 -21.67 8.23
C GLY A 43 2.24 -22.15 9.64
N SER A 44 1.14 -21.66 10.20
CA SER A 44 0.66 -22.04 11.55
C SER A 44 -0.62 -22.87 11.45
N ASN A 45 -0.91 -23.68 12.48
CA ASN A 45 -2.14 -24.48 12.54
C ASN A 45 -3.39 -23.60 12.64
N GLY A 46 -3.27 -22.48 13.35
CA GLY A 46 -4.28 -21.43 13.41
C GLY A 46 -3.60 -20.07 13.47
N SER A 47 -4.28 -19.02 13.01
CA SER A 47 -3.81 -17.66 13.20
C SER A 47 -4.94 -16.66 13.21
N ALA A 48 -4.74 -15.56 13.91
CA ALA A 48 -5.64 -14.42 13.85
C ALA A 48 -4.89 -13.11 14.01
N ARG A 49 -5.37 -12.07 13.33
CA ARG A 49 -4.97 -10.69 13.56
C ARG A 49 -6.18 -9.90 14.00
N LEU A 50 -6.06 -9.18 15.10
CA LEU A 50 -7.09 -8.30 15.61
C LEU A 50 -6.55 -6.89 15.74
N GLN A 51 -7.25 -5.96 15.12
CA GLN A 51 -7.02 -4.53 15.26
C GLN A 51 -8.17 -3.91 16.06
N LEU A 52 -7.86 -3.40 17.25
CA LEU A 52 -8.76 -2.67 18.13
C LEU A 52 -8.34 -1.20 18.13
N GLY A 53 -9.01 -0.38 17.29
CA GLY A 53 -8.55 0.98 17.03
C GLY A 53 -7.11 1.00 16.46
N ALA A 54 -6.17 1.59 17.20
CA ALA A 54 -4.76 1.59 16.85
C ALA A 54 -3.92 0.51 17.55
N THR A 55 -4.53 -0.34 18.39
CA THR A 55 -3.87 -1.52 18.97
C THR A 55 -3.99 -2.68 17.99
N ASP A 56 -2.86 -3.27 17.59
CA ASP A 56 -2.78 -4.34 16.60
C ASP A 56 -2.05 -5.55 17.18
N VAL A 57 -2.72 -6.71 17.16
CA VAL A 57 -2.25 -7.95 17.76
C VAL A 57 -2.31 -9.06 16.72
N LEU A 58 -1.20 -9.77 16.56
CA LEU A 58 -1.09 -10.96 15.73
C LEU A 58 -0.90 -12.19 16.62
N VAL A 59 -1.66 -13.24 16.36
CA VAL A 59 -1.59 -14.51 17.10
C VAL A 59 -1.38 -15.66 16.14
N ALA A 60 -0.44 -16.54 16.49
CA ALA A 60 -0.17 -17.79 15.81
C ALA A 60 -0.38 -18.95 16.78
N VAL A 61 -0.97 -20.05 16.29
CA VAL A 61 -1.12 -21.28 17.05
C VAL A 61 -0.34 -22.38 16.35
N LYS A 62 0.54 -23.05 17.09
CA LYS A 62 1.28 -24.22 16.64
C LYS A 62 0.92 -25.42 17.51
N ALA A 63 0.57 -26.53 16.88
CA ALA A 63 0.31 -27.79 17.56
C ALA A 63 1.56 -28.69 17.50
N ASP A 64 1.97 -29.24 18.64
CA ASP A 64 3.07 -30.20 18.73
C ASP A 64 2.70 -31.42 19.59
N LEU A 65 3.31 -32.56 19.31
CA LEU A 65 3.07 -33.82 20.02
C LEU A 65 4.09 -33.97 21.14
N GLN A 66 3.61 -33.99 22.39
CA GLN A 66 4.47 -34.17 23.55
C GLN A 66 4.21 -35.51 24.27
N PRO A 67 5.28 -36.18 24.72
CA PRO A 67 5.15 -37.32 25.62
C PRO A 67 4.73 -36.85 27.02
N VAL A 68 3.80 -37.57 27.64
CA VAL A 68 3.32 -37.33 29.00
C VAL A 68 3.87 -38.42 29.92
N GLU A 69 4.41 -38.02 31.07
CA GLU A 69 4.81 -38.97 32.11
C GLU A 69 3.55 -39.61 32.75
N PRO A 70 3.51 -40.94 32.89
CA PRO A 70 2.31 -41.66 33.32
C PRO A 70 1.91 -41.41 34.79
N ALA A 71 2.74 -40.72 35.57
CA ALA A 71 2.49 -40.39 36.97
C ALA A 71 1.69 -39.08 37.16
N THR A 72 1.56 -38.26 36.12
CA THR A 72 0.87 -36.97 36.21
C THR A 72 -0.63 -37.17 36.00
N GLU A 73 -1.46 -36.72 36.94
CA GLU A 73 -2.91 -36.77 36.77
C GLU A 73 -3.33 -35.93 35.55
N ALA A 74 -4.22 -36.47 34.70
CA ALA A 74 -4.61 -35.85 33.43
C ALA A 74 -5.25 -34.45 33.56
N GLY A 75 -5.63 -34.04 34.78
CA GLY A 75 -6.16 -32.72 35.10
C GLY A 75 -5.08 -31.65 35.36
N ASP A 76 -3.85 -32.03 35.66
CA ASP A 76 -2.77 -31.11 36.08
C ASP A 76 -1.83 -30.70 34.93
N ILE A 77 -2.02 -31.30 33.75
CA ILE A 77 -1.17 -31.04 32.58
C ILE A 77 -1.70 -29.82 31.82
N GLN A 78 -0.89 -28.77 31.76
CA GLN A 78 -1.17 -27.58 30.95
C GLN A 78 -1.10 -27.92 29.46
N ARG A 79 -2.25 -27.93 28.78
CA ARG A 79 -2.37 -28.32 27.36
C ARG A 79 -2.15 -27.16 26.39
N VAL A 80 -2.32 -25.93 26.89
CA VAL A 80 -2.20 -24.70 26.10
C VAL A 80 -1.17 -23.80 26.77
N HIS A 81 -0.11 -23.49 26.04
CA HIS A 81 0.96 -22.60 26.49
C HIS A 81 0.82 -21.26 25.76
N PHE A 82 0.85 -20.18 26.53
CA PHE A 82 0.76 -18.82 26.01
C PHE A 82 2.12 -18.15 26.09
N PHE A 83 2.59 -17.64 24.97
CA PHE A 83 3.73 -16.75 24.88
C PHE A 83 3.25 -15.41 24.34
N VAL A 84 3.62 -14.33 25.02
CA VAL A 84 3.27 -12.97 24.60
C VAL A 84 4.57 -12.20 24.43
N ASP A 85 4.70 -11.57 23.28
CA ASP A 85 5.79 -10.67 22.96
C ASP A 85 5.24 -9.30 22.53
N ILE A 86 5.96 -8.24 22.90
CA ILE A 86 5.59 -6.87 22.56
C ILE A 86 6.68 -6.33 21.65
N SER A 87 6.29 -6.02 20.42
CA SER A 87 7.23 -5.49 19.44
C SER A 87 7.88 -4.20 19.96
N ALA A 88 9.18 -4.04 19.72
CA ALA A 88 9.88 -2.78 19.98
C ALA A 88 9.30 -1.60 19.18
N ASN A 89 8.58 -1.89 18.09
CA ASN A 89 7.88 -0.89 17.29
C ASN A 89 6.48 -0.55 17.82
N ALA A 90 5.94 -1.33 18.78
CA ALA A 90 4.57 -1.15 19.25
C ALA A 90 4.36 0.14 20.02
N SER A 91 5.36 0.54 20.81
CA SER A 91 5.43 1.85 21.46
C SER A 91 6.87 2.14 21.86
N PRO A 92 7.33 3.40 21.82
CA PRO A 92 8.64 3.79 22.35
C PRO A 92 8.87 3.43 23.82
N ARG A 93 7.81 3.10 24.58
CA ARG A 93 7.88 2.60 25.96
C ARG A 93 8.48 1.18 26.05
N PHE A 94 8.31 0.37 25.01
CA PHE A 94 8.71 -1.04 24.99
C PHE A 94 10.08 -1.26 24.35
N ALA A 95 10.84 -0.19 24.06
CA ALA A 95 12.18 -0.30 23.52
C ALA A 95 13.11 -1.11 24.47
N GLY A 96 13.90 -2.01 23.90
CA GLY A 96 14.79 -2.88 24.66
C GLY A 96 14.03 -3.97 25.39
N ARG A 97 14.03 -3.95 26.74
CA ARG A 97 13.35 -4.94 27.60
C ARG A 97 12.12 -4.38 28.32
N GLY A 98 11.67 -3.17 27.95
CA GLY A 98 10.62 -2.46 28.68
C GLY A 98 9.23 -3.12 28.63
N GLY A 99 9.00 -4.04 27.69
CA GLY A 99 7.74 -4.78 27.57
C GLY A 99 7.69 -6.14 28.27
N ASN A 100 8.83 -6.68 28.73
CA ASN A 100 8.91 -8.09 29.15
C ASN A 100 8.02 -8.41 30.34
N ASP A 101 8.04 -7.56 31.38
CA ASP A 101 7.26 -7.79 32.60
C ASP A 101 5.75 -7.76 32.30
N GLN A 102 5.32 -6.84 31.43
CA GLN A 102 3.92 -6.70 31.03
C GLN A 102 3.46 -7.89 30.16
N ALA A 103 4.31 -8.32 29.24
CA ALA A 103 4.05 -9.46 28.37
C ALA A 103 3.94 -10.77 29.18
N GLU A 104 4.87 -10.98 30.13
CA GLU A 104 4.82 -12.13 31.04
C GLU A 104 3.58 -12.09 31.94
N GLU A 105 3.17 -10.89 32.39
CA GLU A 105 1.94 -10.71 33.15
C GLU A 105 0.69 -11.12 32.35
N TRP A 106 0.59 -10.68 31.08
CA TRP A 106 -0.52 -11.03 30.20
C TRP A 106 -0.54 -12.53 29.90
N ALA A 107 0.61 -13.13 29.59
CA ALA A 107 0.74 -14.56 29.36
C ALA A 107 0.27 -15.39 30.57
N LYS A 108 0.69 -15.03 31.79
CA LYS A 108 0.25 -15.68 33.03
C LYS A 108 -1.25 -15.51 33.29
N SER A 109 -1.80 -14.35 32.95
CA SER A 109 -3.21 -14.05 33.15
C SER A 109 -4.07 -14.87 32.18
N LEU A 110 -3.67 -14.99 30.91
CA LEU A 110 -4.32 -15.89 29.95
C LEU A 110 -4.21 -17.34 30.41
N ALA A 111 -3.01 -17.79 30.78
CA ALA A 111 -2.79 -19.15 31.27
C ALA A 111 -3.69 -19.49 32.47
N GLY A 112 -3.82 -18.56 33.44
CA GLY A 112 -4.73 -18.74 34.58
C GLY A 112 -6.20 -18.79 34.20
N ALA A 113 -6.65 -17.91 33.29
CA ALA A 113 -8.03 -17.91 32.81
C ALA A 113 -8.41 -19.21 32.10
N PHE A 114 -7.53 -19.75 31.25
CA PHE A 114 -7.75 -21.00 30.54
C PHE A 114 -7.61 -22.24 31.44
N ALA A 115 -6.69 -22.23 32.42
CA ALA A 115 -6.53 -23.32 33.37
C ALA A 115 -7.74 -23.48 34.30
N ASN A 116 -8.33 -22.36 34.74
CA ASN A 116 -9.50 -22.36 35.63
C ASN A 116 -10.84 -22.54 34.88
N THR A 117 -10.80 -22.75 33.57
CA THR A 117 -12.03 -22.93 32.78
C THR A 117 -12.66 -24.28 33.07
N ALA A 118 -13.98 -24.31 33.24
CA ALA A 118 -14.68 -25.56 33.49
C ALA A 118 -14.48 -26.54 32.31
N PRO A 119 -14.23 -27.84 32.57
CA PRO A 119 -14.07 -28.83 31.49
C PRO A 119 -15.26 -28.91 30.52
N SER A 120 -16.46 -28.53 31.00
CA SER A 120 -17.68 -28.44 30.18
C SER A 120 -17.68 -27.29 29.17
N ALA A 121 -16.85 -26.26 29.35
CA ALA A 121 -16.78 -25.09 28.48
C ALA A 121 -15.93 -25.30 27.24
N MET A 122 -14.96 -26.21 27.32
CA MET A 122 -14.06 -26.57 26.22
C MET A 122 -13.96 -28.10 26.14
N PRO A 123 -15.01 -28.79 25.66
CA PRO A 123 -15.04 -30.25 25.61
C PRO A 123 -13.93 -30.83 24.73
N ASP A 124 -13.49 -30.05 23.74
CA ASP A 124 -12.43 -30.42 22.80
C ASP A 124 -11.03 -30.50 23.42
N MET A 125 -10.83 -29.96 24.62
CA MET A 125 -9.57 -30.15 25.35
C MET A 125 -9.32 -31.64 25.61
N ALA A 126 -10.36 -32.45 25.82
CA ALA A 126 -10.23 -33.88 26.00
C ALA A 126 -9.75 -34.60 24.72
N LYS A 127 -10.08 -34.07 23.53
CA LYS A 127 -9.66 -34.65 22.23
C LYS A 127 -8.17 -34.47 21.95
N LEU A 128 -7.51 -33.53 22.63
CA LEU A 128 -6.06 -33.33 22.53
C LEU A 128 -5.25 -34.49 23.15
N MET A 129 -5.86 -35.25 24.06
CA MET A 129 -5.24 -36.46 24.62
C MET A 129 -5.44 -37.62 23.64
N LEU A 130 -4.36 -38.07 23.00
CA LEU A 130 -4.39 -39.18 22.05
C LEU A 130 -4.26 -40.54 22.76
N ALA A 131 -3.36 -40.59 23.74
CA ALA A 131 -3.08 -41.74 24.57
C ALA A 131 -2.65 -41.26 25.96
N PRO A 132 -2.63 -42.13 27.00
CA PRO A 132 -2.14 -41.76 28.33
C PRO A 132 -0.70 -41.23 28.32
N THR A 133 0.08 -41.58 27.30
CA THR A 133 1.50 -41.22 27.15
C THR A 133 1.75 -40.12 26.11
N GLN A 134 0.74 -39.68 25.34
CA GLN A 134 0.91 -38.72 24.24
C GLN A 134 -0.25 -37.72 24.15
N LEU A 135 0.11 -36.44 24.11
CA LEU A 135 -0.79 -35.28 24.15
C LEU A 135 -0.42 -34.30 23.02
N TRP A 136 -1.43 -33.69 22.41
CA TRP A 136 -1.25 -32.46 21.64
C TRP A 136 -1.11 -31.25 22.56
N CYS A 137 0.06 -30.61 22.52
CA CYS A 137 0.31 -29.32 23.16
C CYS A 137 0.13 -28.20 22.15
N LEU A 138 -0.65 -27.18 22.52
CA LEU A 138 -0.87 -26.00 21.70
C LEU A 138 -0.02 -24.84 22.21
N TYR A 139 0.86 -24.33 21.37
CA TYR A 139 1.65 -23.13 21.60
C TYR A 139 0.98 -21.95 20.93
N VAL A 140 0.55 -20.99 21.73
CA VAL A 140 -0.10 -19.75 21.29
C VAL A 140 0.90 -18.63 21.43
N ASP A 141 1.47 -18.21 20.31
CA ASP A 141 2.41 -17.09 20.22
C ASP A 141 1.64 -15.83 19.86
N VAL A 142 1.69 -14.84 20.74
CA VAL A 142 1.04 -13.53 20.58
C VAL A 142 2.11 -12.48 20.39
N VAL A 143 1.97 -11.64 19.37
CA VAL A 143 2.83 -10.48 19.13
C VAL A 143 1.97 -9.23 19.06
N VAL A 144 2.22 -8.29 19.98
CA VAL A 144 1.61 -6.95 19.94
C VAL A 144 2.45 -6.08 18.99
N LEU A 145 1.87 -5.70 17.85
CA LEU A 145 2.54 -4.94 16.80
C LEU A 145 2.43 -3.44 17.02
N GLN A 146 1.29 -2.97 17.53
CA GLN A 146 1.03 -1.57 17.87
C GLN A 146 0.24 -1.52 19.19
N PHE A 147 0.58 -0.56 20.06
CA PHE A 147 -0.03 -0.42 21.38
C PHE A 147 -0.60 0.97 21.59
N ASP A 148 -1.93 1.06 21.71
CA ASP A 148 -2.69 2.29 21.97
C ASP A 148 -3.73 2.07 23.08
N GLY A 149 -3.34 1.37 24.14
CA GLY A 149 -4.24 1.01 25.25
C GLY A 149 -5.10 -0.23 24.97
N ASN A 150 -5.62 -0.80 26.06
CA ASN A 150 -6.46 -1.99 26.13
C ASN A 150 -5.96 -3.21 25.34
N ALA A 151 -4.67 -3.52 25.45
CA ALA A 151 -4.10 -4.66 24.74
C ALA A 151 -4.62 -6.02 25.24
N MET A 152 -4.98 -6.13 26.52
CA MET A 152 -5.40 -7.42 27.11
C MET A 152 -6.66 -7.97 26.44
N ASP A 153 -7.66 -7.13 26.21
CA ASP A 153 -8.91 -7.51 25.55
C ASP A 153 -8.65 -7.93 24.11
N ALA A 154 -7.83 -7.14 23.41
CA ALA A 154 -7.44 -7.43 22.04
C ALA A 154 -6.72 -8.78 21.94
N ILE A 155 -5.78 -9.04 22.85
CA ILE A 155 -5.08 -10.32 22.93
C ILE A 155 -6.07 -11.46 23.22
N SER A 156 -6.96 -11.31 24.21
CA SER A 156 -7.90 -12.37 24.57
C SER A 156 -8.85 -12.72 23.42
N LEU A 157 -9.34 -11.72 22.68
CA LEU A 157 -10.19 -11.91 21.51
C LEU A 157 -9.43 -12.56 20.35
N ALA A 158 -8.20 -12.10 20.08
CA ALA A 158 -7.37 -12.64 19.01
C ALA A 158 -6.95 -14.09 19.29
N VAL A 159 -6.59 -14.41 20.54
CA VAL A 159 -6.27 -15.77 20.99
C VAL A 159 -7.47 -16.69 20.79
N LYS A 160 -8.65 -16.26 21.22
CA LYS A 160 -9.88 -17.04 21.05
C LYS A 160 -10.20 -17.29 19.56
N ALA A 161 -10.03 -16.27 18.72
CA ALA A 161 -10.22 -16.39 17.28
C ALA A 161 -9.19 -17.32 16.62
N ALA A 162 -7.92 -17.25 17.00
CA ALA A 162 -6.84 -18.07 16.45
C ALA A 162 -7.02 -19.55 16.85
N LEU A 163 -7.43 -19.81 18.09
CA LEU A 163 -7.74 -21.17 18.56
C LEU A 163 -8.97 -21.76 17.84
N ALA A 164 -9.97 -20.93 17.52
CA ALA A 164 -11.13 -21.38 16.73
C ALA A 164 -10.78 -21.71 15.27
N ASP A 165 -9.82 -20.99 14.67
CA ASP A 165 -9.29 -21.27 13.32
C ASP A 165 -8.26 -22.41 13.31
N THR A 166 -7.84 -22.93 14.47
CA THR A 166 -6.79 -23.95 14.56
C THR A 166 -7.25 -25.28 13.98
N GLU A 167 -6.54 -25.75 12.96
CA GLU A 167 -6.75 -27.05 12.33
C GLU A 167 -5.73 -28.07 12.84
N ILE A 168 -6.24 -29.11 13.51
CA ILE A 168 -5.44 -30.20 14.06
C ILE A 168 -5.69 -31.44 13.22
N CYS A 169 -4.61 -32.09 12.77
CA CYS A 169 -4.70 -33.33 12.00
C CYS A 169 -5.18 -34.49 12.89
N ASN A 170 -6.08 -35.30 12.35
CA ASN A 170 -6.40 -36.59 12.92
C ASN A 170 -5.20 -37.53 12.76
N VAL A 171 -4.80 -38.16 13.86
CA VAL A 171 -3.71 -39.13 13.88
C VAL A 171 -4.21 -40.48 14.33
N VAL A 172 -3.67 -41.55 13.73
CA VAL A 172 -4.00 -42.92 14.09
C VAL A 172 -3.00 -43.41 15.12
N VAL A 173 -3.49 -43.71 16.32
CA VAL A 173 -2.73 -44.23 17.44
C VAL A 173 -2.67 -45.75 17.31
N ARG A 174 -1.50 -46.32 17.01
CA ARG A 174 -1.28 -47.79 17.00
C ARG A 174 -0.50 -48.22 18.24
N PRO A 175 -0.94 -49.26 18.96
CA PRO A 175 -0.17 -49.80 20.07
C PRO A 175 1.14 -50.41 19.53
N ALA A 176 2.26 -50.06 20.14
CA ALA A 176 3.55 -50.70 19.91
C ALA A 176 3.97 -51.51 21.15
N ASP A 177 5.04 -52.30 21.01
CA ASP A 177 5.61 -53.06 22.11
C ASP A 177 6.20 -52.13 23.20
N GLU A 178 6.20 -52.59 24.46
CA GLU A 178 6.72 -51.88 25.64
C GLU A 178 5.98 -50.59 26.06
N GLY A 179 4.67 -50.49 25.82
CA GLY A 179 3.88 -49.34 26.29
C GLY A 179 4.14 -48.03 25.54
N LYS A 180 4.87 -48.10 24.42
CA LYS A 180 5.04 -47.01 23.46
C LYS A 180 3.91 -47.03 22.45
N VAL A 181 3.56 -45.86 21.96
CA VAL A 181 2.50 -45.66 20.96
C VAL A 181 3.14 -45.18 19.67
N HIS A 182 2.81 -45.84 18.55
CA HIS A 182 3.19 -45.37 17.23
C HIS A 182 2.08 -44.45 16.69
N ILE A 183 2.44 -43.22 16.34
CA ILE A 183 1.51 -42.24 15.74
C ILE A 183 1.71 -42.29 14.23
N ASP A 184 0.65 -42.63 13.51
CA ASP A 184 0.65 -42.62 12.05
C ASP A 184 -0.28 -41.54 11.50
N LEU A 185 0.18 -40.89 10.44
CA LEU A 185 -0.65 -40.01 9.64
C LEU A 185 -1.51 -40.87 8.70
N PRO A 186 -2.84 -40.69 8.68
CA PRO A 186 -3.69 -41.39 7.72
C PRO A 186 -3.36 -40.99 6.28
N GLU A 187 -3.62 -41.90 5.32
CA GLU A 187 -3.41 -41.64 3.87
C GLU A 187 -4.21 -40.42 3.38
N VAL A 188 -5.34 -40.13 4.01
CA VAL A 188 -6.12 -38.90 3.82
C VAL A 188 -6.04 -38.08 5.10
N ILE A 189 -5.30 -36.97 5.05
CA ILE A 189 -5.17 -36.04 6.16
C ILE A 189 -6.52 -35.34 6.34
N SER A 190 -7.24 -35.71 7.39
CA SER A 190 -8.44 -34.98 7.84
C SER A 190 -8.06 -34.11 9.02
N THR A 191 -8.54 -32.88 9.03
CA THR A 191 -8.36 -31.94 10.15
C THR A 191 -9.69 -31.74 10.87
N TRP A 192 -9.59 -31.41 12.16
CA TRP A 192 -10.72 -30.95 12.96
C TRP A 192 -10.37 -29.60 13.60
N ARG A 193 -11.40 -28.85 13.95
CA ARG A 193 -11.29 -27.54 14.60
C ARG A 193 -11.85 -27.59 16.01
N MET A 194 -11.31 -26.74 16.87
CA MET A 194 -11.76 -26.63 18.25
C MET A 194 -13.00 -25.75 18.38
N ASP A 195 -14.02 -26.23 19.07
CA ASP A 195 -15.15 -25.41 19.50
C ASP A 195 -14.72 -24.53 20.67
N MET A 196 -14.63 -23.23 20.38
CA MET A 196 -14.25 -22.19 21.33
C MET A 196 -15.45 -21.43 21.89
N ALA A 197 -16.70 -21.86 21.68
CA ALA A 197 -17.88 -21.12 22.15
C ALA A 197 -17.85 -20.81 23.65
N GLY A 198 -17.48 -21.78 24.48
CA GLY A 198 -17.38 -21.65 25.94
C GLY A 198 -16.02 -21.19 26.47
N ALA A 199 -15.04 -20.91 25.60
CA ALA A 199 -13.71 -20.47 26.05
C ALA A 199 -13.75 -19.10 26.74
N PRO A 200 -12.93 -18.87 27.77
CA PRO A 200 -12.94 -17.63 28.54
C PRO A 200 -12.47 -16.44 27.70
N LEU A 201 -12.98 -15.25 28.03
CA LEU A 201 -12.45 -13.97 27.57
C LEU A 201 -11.97 -13.17 28.76
N VAL A 202 -10.75 -12.65 28.70
CA VAL A 202 -10.20 -11.76 29.73
C VAL A 202 -10.47 -10.32 29.31
N ILE A 203 -11.23 -9.60 30.14
CA ILE A 203 -11.61 -8.20 29.94
C ILE A 203 -10.93 -7.32 30.99
N GLY A 204 -10.33 -6.23 30.55
CA GLY A 204 -9.72 -5.18 31.36
C GLY A 204 -10.72 -4.06 31.66
N VAL A 205 -11.00 -3.86 32.94
CA VAL A 205 -11.82 -2.76 33.43
C VAL A 205 -10.93 -1.76 34.16
N ASN A 206 -11.00 -0.51 33.74
CA ASN A 206 -10.25 0.59 34.34
C ASN A 206 -11.18 1.43 35.22
N LYS A 207 -10.79 1.68 36.47
CA LYS A 207 -11.51 2.64 37.33
C LYS A 207 -10.90 4.02 37.14
N ILE A 208 -11.67 4.96 36.61
CA ILE A 208 -11.26 6.35 36.39
C ILE A 208 -12.25 7.23 37.16
N GLY A 209 -11.77 7.91 38.20
CA GLY A 209 -12.66 8.52 39.20
C GLY A 209 -13.58 7.46 39.81
N ASP A 210 -14.89 7.72 39.77
CA ASP A 210 -15.92 6.81 40.29
C ASP A 210 -16.55 5.93 39.21
N GLN A 211 -16.13 6.09 37.94
CA GLN A 211 -16.70 5.36 36.81
C GLN A 211 -15.82 4.17 36.39
N CYS A 212 -16.48 3.13 35.89
CA CYS A 212 -15.83 1.96 35.29
C CYS A 212 -15.75 2.15 33.77
N VAL A 213 -14.54 2.16 33.23
CA VAL A 213 -14.26 2.38 31.82
C VAL A 213 -13.71 1.12 31.18
N LEU A 214 -14.31 0.73 30.06
CA LEU A 214 -13.85 -0.33 29.17
C LEU A 214 -13.09 0.27 27.98
N ASP A 215 -12.14 -0.50 27.45
CA ASP A 215 -11.35 -0.09 26.29
C ASP A 215 -10.74 1.31 26.42
N ALA A 216 -10.10 1.55 27.56
CA ALA A 216 -9.41 2.80 27.83
C ALA A 216 -8.25 3.02 26.83
N ASP A 217 -8.13 4.25 26.34
CA ASP A 217 -6.97 4.67 25.58
C ASP A 217 -5.73 4.79 26.48
N LEU A 218 -4.57 5.06 25.87
CA LEU A 218 -3.32 5.17 26.61
C LEU A 218 -3.34 6.27 27.69
N MET A 219 -4.02 7.40 27.44
CA MET A 219 -4.06 8.53 28.38
C MET A 219 -5.02 8.22 29.55
N GLU A 220 -6.16 7.60 29.25
CA GLU A 220 -7.15 7.12 30.20
C GLU A 220 -6.57 6.02 31.11
N GLU A 221 -5.81 5.06 30.55
CA GLU A 221 -5.08 4.06 31.36
C GLU A 221 -4.07 4.69 32.32
N MET A 222 -3.50 5.85 31.97
CA MET A 222 -2.61 6.61 32.85
C MET A 222 -3.34 7.42 33.91
N CYS A 223 -4.62 7.71 33.70
CA CYS A 223 -5.50 8.36 34.67
C CYS A 223 -6.24 7.35 35.56
N ALA A 224 -6.22 6.07 35.19
CA ALA A 224 -6.87 5.02 35.95
C ALA A 224 -6.25 4.86 37.35
N THR A 225 -7.12 4.86 38.36
CA THR A 225 -6.73 4.59 39.76
C THR A 225 -6.37 3.14 39.94
N SER A 226 -7.02 2.26 39.18
CA SER A 226 -6.84 0.81 39.21
C SER A 226 -7.34 0.13 37.93
N THR A 227 -6.75 -1.02 37.62
CA THR A 227 -7.15 -1.87 36.50
C THR A 227 -7.38 -3.29 36.99
N LEU A 228 -8.53 -3.86 36.64
CA LEU A 228 -8.94 -5.22 36.98
C LEU A 228 -9.08 -6.04 35.70
N TYR A 229 -8.37 -7.17 35.62
CA TYR A 229 -8.58 -8.19 34.61
C TYR A 229 -9.57 -9.23 35.13
N VAL A 230 -10.66 -9.41 34.40
CA VAL A 230 -11.73 -10.36 34.72
C VAL A 230 -11.83 -11.36 33.57
N GLY A 231 -11.48 -12.61 33.84
CA GLY A 231 -11.70 -13.74 32.92
C GLY A 231 -13.13 -14.20 33.07
N VAL A 232 -13.92 -14.11 31.99
CA VAL A 232 -15.33 -14.48 31.97
C VAL A 232 -15.53 -15.64 31.03
N GLN A 233 -16.07 -16.73 31.55
CA GLN A 233 -16.49 -17.90 30.81
C GLN A 233 -17.96 -17.73 30.40
N PRO A 234 -18.26 -17.66 29.09
CA PRO A 234 -19.64 -17.57 28.61
C PRO A 234 -20.43 -18.83 28.97
N PRO A 235 -21.74 -18.72 29.21
CA PRO A 235 -22.57 -19.89 29.47
C PRO A 235 -22.64 -20.79 28.23
N VAL A 236 -22.41 -22.09 28.44
CA VAL A 236 -22.52 -23.11 27.38
C VAL A 236 -24.01 -23.43 27.19
N ALA A 237 -24.52 -23.32 25.96
CA ALA A 237 -25.89 -23.73 25.67
C ALA A 237 -26.06 -25.24 25.92
N PRO A 238 -27.10 -25.70 26.64
CA PRO A 238 -27.30 -27.13 26.87
C PRO A 238 -27.64 -27.83 25.55
N GLU A 239 -26.97 -28.94 25.26
CA GLU A 239 -27.30 -29.84 24.14
C GLU A 239 -28.78 -30.24 24.22
N SER A 240 -29.53 -30.03 23.14
CA SER A 240 -30.94 -30.37 23.03
C SER A 240 -31.16 -31.88 23.08
N LYS A 241 -31.37 -32.45 24.27
CA LYS A 241 -32.13 -33.71 24.38
C LYS A 241 -33.61 -33.37 24.33
N MET A 242 -34.19 -33.63 23.17
CA MET A 242 -35.62 -33.57 22.91
C MET A 242 -36.36 -34.46 23.92
N THR A 243 -36.93 -33.85 24.96
CA THR A 243 -38.01 -34.46 25.74
C THR A 243 -39.09 -33.41 25.95
N ASN A 244 -40.26 -33.70 25.40
CA ASN A 244 -41.45 -32.87 25.50
C ASN A 244 -41.93 -32.84 26.95
N ALA A 245 -41.84 -31.69 27.61
CA ALA A 245 -42.67 -31.39 28.77
C ALA A 245 -42.96 -29.89 28.80
N THR A 246 -44.23 -29.57 28.59
CA THR A 246 -44.86 -28.28 28.79
C THR A 246 -44.81 -27.88 30.28
N THR A 247 -44.14 -26.79 30.63
CA THR A 247 -44.48 -26.00 31.81
C THR A 247 -43.90 -24.58 31.74
N ASP A 248 -44.84 -23.63 31.80
CA ASP A 248 -44.83 -22.29 32.38
C ASP A 248 -43.65 -21.31 32.18
N ALA A 249 -44.00 -20.16 31.60
CA ALA A 249 -43.14 -19.09 31.12
C ALA A 249 -42.48 -18.21 32.20
N ASN A 250 -42.51 -18.58 33.48
CA ASN A 250 -41.93 -17.79 34.57
C ASN A 250 -40.74 -18.43 35.30
N ASP A 251 -40.34 -19.66 34.96
CA ASP A 251 -39.13 -20.32 35.52
C ASP A 251 -37.91 -20.29 34.57
N LYS A 252 -37.99 -19.60 33.43
CA LYS A 252 -36.85 -19.46 32.47
C LYS A 252 -35.81 -18.41 32.87
N LEU A 253 -35.93 -17.81 34.05
CA LEU A 253 -35.02 -16.79 34.57
C LEU A 253 -34.13 -17.30 35.72
N SER A 254 -33.98 -18.62 35.91
CA SER A 254 -32.82 -19.17 36.60
C SER A 254 -31.64 -19.14 35.63
N ALA A 255 -30.95 -18.00 35.64
CA ALA A 255 -29.95 -17.51 34.72
C ALA A 255 -28.91 -18.55 34.23
N GLN A 256 -28.60 -18.48 32.94
CA GLN A 256 -27.34 -18.90 32.38
C GLN A 256 -26.22 -18.00 32.95
N ILE A 257 -25.74 -18.29 34.15
CA ILE A 257 -24.74 -17.47 34.85
C ILE A 257 -23.37 -17.67 34.17
N ALA A 258 -22.77 -16.61 33.62
CA ALA A 258 -21.37 -16.64 33.22
C ALA A 258 -20.48 -16.84 34.46
N MET A 259 -19.49 -17.72 34.35
CA MET A 259 -18.55 -17.96 35.45
C MET A 259 -17.35 -17.05 35.30
N VAL A 260 -16.84 -16.52 36.42
CA VAL A 260 -15.59 -15.77 36.45
C VAL A 260 -14.45 -16.77 36.65
N SER A 261 -13.60 -16.95 35.64
CA SER A 261 -12.44 -17.87 35.67
C SER A 261 -11.17 -17.23 36.23
N LEU A 262 -11.07 -15.90 36.13
CA LEU A 262 -9.93 -15.13 36.63
C LEU A 262 -10.40 -13.81 37.20
N LEU A 263 -9.86 -13.42 38.34
CA LEU A 263 -9.95 -12.06 38.84
C LEU A 263 -8.56 -11.63 39.30
N LYS A 264 -7.98 -10.66 38.60
CA LYS A 264 -6.62 -10.19 38.88
C LYS A 264 -6.56 -8.67 38.80
N LYS A 265 -6.13 -8.04 39.89
CA LYS A 265 -5.78 -6.62 39.88
C LYS A 265 -4.40 -6.46 39.26
N ALA A 266 -4.32 -5.71 38.15
CA ALA A 266 -3.10 -5.51 37.39
C ALA A 266 -2.34 -4.24 37.82
N ARG A 267 -3.06 -3.14 38.00
CA ARG A 267 -2.47 -1.82 38.24
C ARG A 267 -3.20 -1.06 39.35
N GLY A 268 -2.49 -0.16 40.02
CA GLY A 268 -3.09 0.90 40.83
C GLY A 268 -3.18 0.71 42.36
N GLY A 269 -3.84 1.68 43.01
CA GLY A 269 -4.00 1.81 44.48
C GLY A 269 -5.04 0.88 45.10
N SER A 270 -5.37 1.03 46.38
CA SER A 270 -6.38 0.17 47.03
C SER A 270 -7.72 0.23 46.29
N LEU A 271 -8.37 -0.92 46.11
CA LEU A 271 -9.69 -1.01 45.49
C LEU A 271 -10.72 -1.34 46.58
N GLU A 272 -11.80 -0.58 46.65
CA GLU A 272 -12.91 -0.90 47.55
C GLU A 272 -13.65 -2.14 47.07
N ILE A 273 -14.13 -2.98 48.00
CA ILE A 273 -14.72 -4.27 47.65
C ILE A 273 -16.04 -4.12 46.88
N ASP A 274 -16.81 -3.06 47.15
CA ASP A 274 -18.05 -2.76 46.46
C ASP A 274 -17.78 -2.37 44.99
N SER A 275 -16.70 -1.63 44.73
CA SER A 275 -16.24 -1.31 43.37
C SER A 275 -15.82 -2.55 42.58
N VAL A 276 -15.29 -3.60 43.23
CA VAL A 276 -14.95 -4.87 42.55
C VAL A 276 -16.21 -5.49 41.96
N GLY A 277 -17.31 -5.51 42.71
CA GLY A 277 -18.58 -6.09 42.25
C GLY A 277 -19.11 -5.40 40.99
N GLU A 278 -19.07 -4.08 40.97
CA GLU A 278 -19.46 -3.27 39.80
C GLU A 278 -18.54 -3.54 38.60
N MET A 279 -17.22 -3.55 38.80
CA MET A 279 -16.26 -3.82 37.73
C MET A 279 -16.45 -5.22 37.13
N VAL A 280 -16.72 -6.23 37.97
CA VAL A 280 -17.01 -7.59 37.51
C VAL A 280 -18.31 -7.64 36.72
N ALA A 281 -19.36 -6.98 37.19
CA ALA A 281 -20.63 -6.94 36.47
C ALA A 281 -20.46 -6.35 35.06
N VAL A 282 -19.80 -5.19 34.96
CA VAL A 282 -19.50 -4.52 33.67
C VAL A 282 -18.63 -5.41 32.77
N ALA A 283 -17.61 -6.06 33.32
CA ALA A 283 -16.78 -7.01 32.56
C ALA A 283 -17.58 -8.20 32.04
N THR A 284 -18.49 -8.76 32.84
CA THR A 284 -19.30 -9.92 32.44
C THR A 284 -20.26 -9.58 31.30
N GLU A 285 -20.90 -8.42 31.35
CA GLU A 285 -21.79 -7.95 30.28
C GLU A 285 -21.01 -7.74 28.98
N ALA A 286 -19.87 -7.04 29.05
CA ALA A 286 -19.00 -6.80 27.90
C ALA A 286 -18.46 -8.10 27.30
N ALA A 287 -17.99 -9.03 28.14
CA ALA A 287 -17.49 -10.32 27.67
C ALA A 287 -18.57 -11.15 26.95
N MET A 288 -19.81 -11.16 27.43
CA MET A 288 -20.92 -11.85 26.77
C MET A 288 -21.24 -11.23 25.41
N ALA A 289 -21.29 -9.90 25.34
CA ALA A 289 -21.55 -9.16 24.10
C ALA A 289 -20.45 -9.42 23.06
N LEU A 290 -19.18 -9.29 23.47
CA LEU A 290 -18.02 -9.54 22.62
C LEU A 290 -17.94 -11.00 22.16
N ASN A 291 -18.23 -11.96 23.06
CA ASN A 291 -18.26 -13.37 22.69
C ASN A 291 -19.29 -13.66 21.60
N THR A 292 -20.50 -13.12 21.76
CA THR A 292 -21.60 -13.31 20.81
C THR A 292 -21.24 -12.71 19.45
N ALA A 293 -20.68 -11.50 19.44
CA ALA A 293 -20.21 -10.84 18.22
C ALA A 293 -19.07 -11.61 17.53
N LEU A 294 -18.08 -12.08 18.31
CA LEU A 294 -16.95 -12.85 17.82
C LEU A 294 -17.40 -14.16 17.16
N MET A 295 -18.21 -14.96 17.85
CA MET A 295 -18.71 -16.24 17.32
C MET A 295 -19.58 -16.03 16.08
N GLY A 296 -20.38 -14.96 16.04
CA GLY A 296 -21.13 -14.57 14.85
C GLY A 296 -20.23 -14.24 13.67
N ARG A 297 -19.14 -13.51 13.92
CA ARG A 297 -18.18 -13.11 12.89
C ARG A 297 -17.34 -14.28 12.36
N LEU A 298 -16.91 -15.19 13.24
CA LEU A 298 -16.18 -16.41 12.86
C LEU A 298 -17.02 -17.28 11.91
N LYS A 299 -18.31 -17.51 12.24
CA LYS A 299 -19.23 -18.25 11.37
C LYS A 299 -19.38 -17.60 9.98
N GLN A 300 -19.44 -16.26 9.92
CA GLN A 300 -19.49 -15.54 8.64
C GLN A 300 -18.21 -15.71 7.82
N MET A 301 -17.04 -15.70 8.47
CA MET A 301 -15.75 -15.92 7.81
C MET A 301 -15.63 -17.34 7.27
N GLU A 302 -16.08 -18.35 8.04
CA GLU A 302 -16.12 -19.74 7.60
C GLU A 302 -17.04 -19.94 6.39
N ALA A 303 -18.23 -19.35 6.41
CA ALA A 303 -19.16 -19.40 5.28
C ALA A 303 -18.55 -18.79 4.01
N LYS A 304 -17.79 -17.68 4.15
CA LYS A 304 -17.07 -17.07 3.03
C LYS A 304 -15.89 -17.92 2.53
N LYS A 305 -15.11 -18.52 3.44
CA LYS A 305 -14.02 -19.46 3.08
C LYS A 305 -14.59 -20.66 2.30
N GLY A 306 -15.71 -21.23 2.73
CA GLY A 306 -16.40 -22.31 2.02
C GLY A 306 -16.90 -21.92 0.62
N ALA A 307 -17.48 -20.72 0.48
CA ALA A 307 -17.91 -20.19 -0.81
C ALA A 307 -16.74 -19.87 -1.76
N ALA A 308 -15.61 -19.38 -1.21
CA ALA A 308 -14.40 -19.12 -1.98
C ALA A 308 -13.73 -20.42 -2.44
N ALA A 309 -13.63 -21.44 -1.57
CA ALA A 309 -13.05 -22.75 -1.92
C ALA A 309 -13.81 -23.45 -3.06
N ALA A 310 -15.13 -23.25 -3.16
CA ALA A 310 -15.94 -23.73 -4.29
C ALA A 310 -15.66 -22.96 -5.60
N ALA A 311 -15.13 -21.74 -5.54
CA ALA A 311 -14.75 -20.93 -6.70
C ALA A 311 -13.30 -21.17 -7.16
N THR A 312 -12.44 -21.78 -6.33
CA THR A 312 -11.00 -22.02 -6.57
C THR A 312 -10.70 -23.19 -7.53
N THR A 313 -11.52 -23.44 -8.54
CA THR A 313 -11.10 -24.20 -9.76
C THR A 313 -10.64 -23.25 -10.88
N ALA A 314 -10.63 -21.94 -10.64
CA ALA A 314 -10.07 -20.94 -11.54
C ALA A 314 -9.05 -20.07 -10.80
N ARG A 315 -7.90 -19.87 -11.47
CA ARG A 315 -6.71 -19.05 -11.15
C ARG A 315 -6.82 -18.11 -9.94
N THR A 316 -5.88 -18.26 -9.02
CA THR A 316 -5.67 -17.45 -7.82
C THR A 316 -5.27 -16.01 -8.14
N GLU A 317 -6.21 -15.08 -8.03
CA GLU A 317 -5.92 -13.66 -7.79
C GLU A 317 -6.18 -13.33 -6.31
N PHE A 318 -5.23 -12.65 -5.67
CA PHE A 318 -5.34 -12.21 -4.28
C PHE A 318 -6.50 -11.23 -4.11
N TRP A 319 -7.45 -11.55 -3.24
CA TRP A 319 -8.60 -10.70 -2.94
C TRP A 319 -8.38 -9.94 -1.62
N ILE A 320 -7.79 -8.75 -1.71
CA ILE A 320 -7.68 -7.84 -0.56
C ILE A 320 -8.99 -7.03 -0.46
N CYS A 321 -9.61 -7.06 0.72
CA CYS A 321 -10.90 -6.41 0.99
C CYS A 321 -10.74 -4.87 1.04
N ASN A 322 -11.81 -4.13 0.68
CA ASN A 322 -11.78 -2.66 0.58
C ASN A 322 -11.46 -1.97 1.93
N ASP A 323 -11.78 -2.59 3.05
CA ASP A 323 -11.60 -2.04 4.39
C ASP A 323 -10.13 -2.18 4.87
N VAL A 324 -9.45 -3.27 4.48
CA VAL A 324 -8.00 -3.47 4.72
C VAL A 324 -7.18 -2.42 3.98
N TRP A 325 -7.61 -2.10 2.76
CA TRP A 325 -7.05 -1.03 1.96
C TRP A 325 -7.20 0.35 2.60
N LEU A 326 -8.29 0.61 3.33
CA LEU A 326 -8.54 1.86 4.04
C LEU A 326 -7.79 1.96 5.39
N ASN A 327 -7.48 0.82 6.02
CA ASN A 327 -6.83 0.76 7.35
C ASN A 327 -5.29 0.75 7.31
N ILE A 328 -4.66 0.55 6.14
CA ILE A 328 -3.20 0.73 5.94
C ILE A 328 -2.80 2.23 5.90
N LEU A 329 -3.80 3.11 5.86
CA LEU A 329 -3.70 4.54 5.56
C LEU A 329 -3.64 5.56 6.72
N PRO A 330 -3.74 5.21 8.03
CA PRO A 330 -3.76 6.22 9.11
C PRO A 330 -2.51 7.09 9.24
N PHE A 331 -1.38 6.70 8.63
CA PHE A 331 -0.09 7.39 8.77
C PHE A 331 0.09 8.61 7.86
N PHE A 332 -0.85 8.88 6.95
CA PHE A 332 -0.77 10.02 6.03
C PHE A 332 -2.00 10.92 6.19
N ASP A 333 -1.80 12.24 6.17
CA ASP A 333 -2.88 13.23 6.13
C ASP A 333 -3.91 12.86 5.03
N ARG A 334 -5.21 13.01 5.30
CA ARG A 334 -6.30 12.49 4.44
C ARG A 334 -6.21 13.01 3.00
N ALA A 335 -5.73 14.25 2.82
CA ALA A 335 -5.47 14.84 1.51
C ALA A 335 -4.20 14.26 0.84
N GLN A 336 -3.18 13.92 1.63
CA GLN A 336 -1.93 13.28 1.18
C GLN A 336 -2.16 11.88 0.63
N LEU A 337 -3.10 11.19 1.25
CA LEU A 337 -3.38 9.79 1.06
C LEU A 337 -4.12 9.52 -0.25
N GLY A 338 -5.20 10.27 -0.51
CA GLY A 338 -5.85 10.29 -1.82
C GLY A 338 -4.86 10.64 -2.94
N LEU A 339 -3.86 11.45 -2.62
CA LEU A 339 -2.80 11.87 -3.54
C LEU A 339 -1.68 10.86 -3.79
N ASN A 340 -1.43 9.94 -2.87
CA ASN A 340 -0.31 9.00 -2.96
C ASN A 340 -0.77 7.57 -3.30
N LEU A 341 -1.98 7.16 -2.88
CA LEU A 341 -2.48 5.79 -3.08
C LEU A 341 -3.32 5.57 -4.32
N ALA A 342 -3.93 6.61 -4.86
CA ALA A 342 -4.68 6.48 -6.11
C ALA A 342 -3.76 6.09 -7.29
N LEU A 343 -2.42 6.15 -7.13
CA LEU A 343 -1.42 5.69 -8.10
C LEU A 343 -1.41 4.17 -8.35
N ILE A 344 -2.11 3.37 -7.52
CA ILE A 344 -1.81 1.93 -7.41
C ILE A 344 -3.03 1.03 -7.73
N SER A 345 -4.26 1.57 -7.78
CA SER A 345 -5.45 0.72 -7.98
C SER A 345 -6.68 1.44 -8.54
N TYR A 346 -7.22 0.94 -9.66
CA TYR A 346 -8.47 1.40 -10.29
C TYR A 346 -9.71 1.29 -9.37
N ARG A 347 -9.69 0.38 -8.37
CA ARG A 347 -10.79 0.21 -7.40
C ARG A 347 -10.85 1.34 -6.36
N PHE A 348 -9.75 2.06 -6.15
CA PHE A 348 -9.66 3.16 -5.17
C PHE A 348 -10.31 4.46 -5.68
N ASP A 349 -10.26 4.72 -6.99
CA ASP A 349 -10.87 5.90 -7.62
C ASP A 349 -12.36 6.01 -7.26
N ALA A 350 -13.10 4.91 -7.32
CA ALA A 350 -14.53 4.89 -7.01
C ALA A 350 -14.83 5.15 -5.51
N LEU A 351 -13.87 4.87 -4.64
CA LEU A 351 -13.98 5.04 -3.19
C LEU A 351 -13.64 6.47 -2.76
N VAL A 352 -12.64 7.08 -3.43
CA VAL A 352 -12.31 8.50 -3.29
C VAL A 352 -13.47 9.36 -3.81
N ASP A 353 -14.03 9.04 -4.98
CA ASP A 353 -15.17 9.74 -5.58
C ASP A 353 -16.44 9.69 -4.70
N LYS A 354 -16.60 8.64 -3.87
CA LYS A 354 -17.79 8.44 -3.02
C LYS A 354 -17.68 9.12 -1.65
N ASN A 355 -16.46 9.34 -1.16
CA ASN A 355 -16.22 9.81 0.21
C ASN A 355 -15.69 11.26 0.30
N PHE A 356 -15.33 11.88 -0.82
CA PHE A 356 -14.88 13.28 -0.86
C PHE A 356 -15.83 14.12 -1.69
N ASP A 357 -16.81 14.75 -1.03
CA ASP A 357 -17.77 15.66 -1.65
C ASP A 357 -17.07 16.91 -2.21
N GLY A 358 -16.97 16.98 -3.54
CA GLY A 358 -16.85 18.20 -4.32
C GLY A 358 -15.73 19.17 -3.92
N LYS A 359 -14.48 18.87 -4.31
CA LYS A 359 -13.40 19.83 -4.66
C LYS A 359 -12.03 19.18 -4.94
N THR A 360 -11.91 17.86 -4.84
CA THR A 360 -10.65 17.12 -5.08
C THR A 360 -10.68 16.26 -6.34
N GLU A 361 -11.49 16.60 -7.36
CA GLU A 361 -11.61 15.80 -8.60
C GLU A 361 -10.35 15.82 -9.50
N LEU A 362 -9.26 16.46 -9.06
CA LEU A 362 -7.97 16.48 -9.76
C LEU A 362 -6.98 15.43 -9.24
N THR A 363 -7.44 14.43 -8.49
CA THR A 363 -6.57 13.36 -7.99
C THR A 363 -6.59 12.11 -8.85
N LEU A 364 -5.42 11.90 -9.48
CA LEU A 364 -4.70 10.66 -9.80
C LEU A 364 -5.21 9.73 -10.89
N MET A 365 -4.24 9.15 -11.61
CA MET A 365 -4.37 8.12 -12.65
C MET A 365 -5.16 8.48 -13.91
N LYS A 366 -5.70 9.70 -14.05
CA LYS A 366 -6.47 10.10 -15.23
C LYS A 366 -5.63 10.95 -16.20
N TRP A 367 -5.96 10.85 -17.48
CA TRP A 367 -5.48 11.77 -18.51
C TRP A 367 -6.26 13.07 -18.41
N ILE A 368 -5.51 14.17 -18.35
CA ILE A 368 -6.04 15.53 -18.36
C ILE A 368 -5.83 16.07 -19.76
N THR A 369 -6.88 16.59 -20.39
CA THR A 369 -6.79 17.21 -21.70
C THR A 369 -7.15 18.69 -21.59
N ILE A 370 -6.31 19.56 -22.15
CA ILE A 370 -6.59 20.98 -22.36
C ILE A 370 -6.92 21.18 -23.83
N ASN A 371 -8.19 21.41 -24.15
CA ASN A 371 -8.69 21.60 -25.51
C ASN A 371 -9.72 22.76 -25.55
N LYS A 372 -10.03 23.22 -26.76
CA LYS A 372 -11.03 24.19 -27.17
C LYS A 372 -12.21 23.48 -27.84
N ASP A 373 -13.00 22.72 -27.07
CA ASP A 373 -14.02 21.84 -27.67
C ASP A 373 -15.13 22.64 -28.40
N LYS A 374 -15.72 23.71 -27.81
CA LYS A 374 -16.80 24.53 -28.45
C LYS A 374 -16.92 26.02 -28.01
N GLY A 375 -15.88 26.66 -27.47
CA GLY A 375 -15.94 28.06 -26.96
C GLY A 375 -14.63 28.86 -27.07
N PRO A 376 -14.61 30.16 -26.71
CA PRO A 376 -13.45 31.04 -26.90
C PRO A 376 -12.33 30.89 -25.85
N LYS A 377 -12.47 29.96 -24.89
CA LYS A 377 -11.52 29.77 -23.77
C LYS A 377 -11.08 28.31 -23.70
N ALA A 378 -9.84 28.09 -23.30
CA ALA A 378 -9.33 26.76 -22.96
C ALA A 378 -10.18 26.09 -21.86
N LYS A 379 -10.36 24.78 -21.93
CA LYS A 379 -11.06 23.98 -20.90
C LYS A 379 -10.19 22.83 -20.43
N LEU A 380 -10.32 22.49 -19.16
CA LEU A 380 -9.68 21.34 -18.54
C LEU A 380 -10.68 20.16 -18.52
N CYS A 381 -10.33 19.05 -19.16
CA CYS A 381 -11.17 17.86 -19.28
C CYS A 381 -10.47 16.63 -18.67
N VAL A 382 -11.24 15.77 -18.00
CA VAL A 382 -10.75 14.50 -17.44
C VAL A 382 -11.37 13.33 -18.20
N TYR A 383 -10.53 12.43 -18.72
CA TYR A 383 -10.96 11.34 -19.60
C TYR A 383 -12.11 10.49 -19.01
N ARG A 384 -13.14 10.18 -19.83
CA ARG A 384 -14.41 9.45 -19.53
C ARG A 384 -15.51 10.16 -18.73
N LYS A 385 -15.40 11.44 -18.37
CA LYS A 385 -16.57 12.27 -17.99
C LYS A 385 -16.48 13.66 -18.65
N PRO A 386 -17.54 14.14 -19.32
CA PRO A 386 -17.57 15.49 -19.92
C PRO A 386 -17.77 16.59 -18.86
N ALA A 387 -17.08 16.49 -17.73
CA ALA A 387 -17.12 17.52 -16.70
C ALA A 387 -16.18 18.65 -17.11
N GLU A 388 -16.74 19.82 -17.38
CA GLU A 388 -16.00 21.02 -17.74
C GLU A 388 -15.49 21.71 -16.47
N PHE A 389 -14.17 21.81 -16.30
CA PHE A 389 -13.59 22.51 -15.14
C PHE A 389 -13.00 23.87 -15.53
N PRO A 390 -13.33 24.96 -14.80
CA PRO A 390 -12.60 26.22 -14.94
C PRO A 390 -11.20 26.08 -14.32
N PHE A 391 -10.20 26.75 -14.90
CA PHE A 391 -8.88 26.88 -14.28
C PHE A 391 -9.04 27.56 -12.91
N ALA A 392 -8.59 26.90 -11.84
CA ALA A 392 -8.71 27.45 -10.50
C ALA A 392 -7.85 28.74 -10.36
N ASP A 393 -8.39 29.78 -9.71
CA ASP A 393 -7.66 31.01 -9.40
C ASP A 393 -6.53 30.84 -8.37
N ARG A 394 -6.41 29.64 -7.78
CA ARG A 394 -5.39 29.29 -6.79
C ARG A 394 -4.50 28.15 -7.32
N PRO A 395 -3.20 28.18 -7.03
CA PRO A 395 -2.29 27.11 -7.41
C PRO A 395 -2.72 25.79 -6.77
N LEU A 396 -2.59 24.71 -7.53
CA LEU A 396 -2.91 23.36 -7.10
C LEU A 396 -1.96 22.92 -5.97
N PRO A 397 -2.45 22.11 -5.01
CA PRO A 397 -1.62 21.53 -3.96
C PRO A 397 -0.40 20.82 -4.54
N ASN A 398 0.74 20.98 -3.86
CA ASN A 398 2.08 20.55 -4.29
C ASN A 398 2.31 19.06 -4.54
N LYS A 399 1.27 18.25 -4.38
CA LYS A 399 1.36 16.79 -4.34
C LYS A 399 0.56 16.16 -5.50
N ILE A 400 -0.20 16.93 -6.29
CA ILE A 400 -1.05 16.37 -7.36
C ILE A 400 -0.17 15.71 -8.43
N ARG A 401 -0.44 14.43 -8.72
CA ARG A 401 0.18 13.64 -9.78
C ARG A 401 -0.88 13.21 -10.80
N PHE A 402 -0.55 13.24 -12.08
CA PHE A 402 -1.44 12.85 -13.19
C PHE A 402 -0.75 11.82 -14.11
N ARG A 403 -1.54 10.99 -14.80
CA ARG A 403 -1.01 9.95 -15.72
C ARG A 403 -0.46 10.57 -17.00
N GLY A 404 -1.17 11.56 -17.52
CA GLY A 404 -0.77 12.32 -18.70
C GLY A 404 -1.50 13.66 -18.76
N LEU A 405 -0.81 14.72 -19.15
CA LEU A 405 -1.39 16.02 -19.46
C LEU A 405 -1.25 16.27 -20.96
N LEU A 406 -2.34 16.21 -21.69
CA LEU A 406 -2.42 16.50 -23.12
C LEU A 406 -2.84 17.96 -23.32
N ILE A 407 -2.01 18.75 -23.99
CA ILE A 407 -2.25 20.16 -24.29
C ILE A 407 -2.40 20.31 -25.80
N GLU A 408 -3.63 20.58 -26.23
CA GLU A 408 -4.00 20.79 -27.63
C GLU A 408 -4.29 22.27 -27.93
N TYR A 409 -4.48 23.09 -26.89
CA TYR A 409 -4.76 24.52 -26.98
C TYR A 409 -4.10 25.34 -25.85
N ILE A 410 -3.55 26.51 -26.18
CA ILE A 410 -2.87 27.41 -25.24
C ILE A 410 -3.42 28.84 -25.37
N ASP A 411 -3.88 29.42 -24.26
CA ASP A 411 -4.23 30.84 -24.15
C ASP A 411 -3.59 31.46 -22.89
N HIS A 412 -3.83 32.76 -22.63
CA HIS A 412 -3.32 33.43 -21.43
C HIS A 412 -3.68 32.70 -20.11
N SER A 413 -4.85 32.05 -20.06
CA SER A 413 -5.31 31.32 -18.87
C SER A 413 -4.51 30.03 -18.68
N VAL A 414 -4.20 29.32 -19.78
CA VAL A 414 -3.34 28.12 -19.76
C VAL A 414 -1.92 28.48 -19.33
N LEU A 415 -1.34 29.56 -19.86
CA LEU A 415 -0.01 30.02 -19.43
C LEU A 415 0.01 30.38 -17.94
N LYS A 416 -0.98 31.16 -17.48
CA LYS A 416 -1.12 31.50 -16.06
C LYS A 416 -1.24 30.25 -15.21
N PHE A 417 -1.98 29.23 -15.68
CA PHE A 417 -2.10 27.95 -15.01
C PHE A 417 -0.76 27.21 -14.93
N LEU A 418 0.00 27.10 -16.03
CA LEU A 418 1.30 26.42 -16.05
C LEU A 418 2.30 27.12 -15.10
N HIS A 419 2.38 28.45 -15.15
CA HIS A 419 3.23 29.24 -14.26
C HIS A 419 2.82 29.15 -12.79
N SER A 420 1.53 29.28 -12.49
CA SER A 420 1.02 29.21 -11.11
C SER A 420 1.28 27.84 -10.48
N ASN A 421 1.39 26.80 -11.31
CA ASN A 421 1.65 25.42 -10.88
C ASN A 421 3.09 24.97 -11.11
N LYS A 422 4.04 25.91 -11.28
CA LYS A 422 5.46 25.60 -11.55
C LYS A 422 6.08 24.59 -10.58
N GLN A 423 5.65 24.67 -9.33
CA GLN A 423 6.03 23.78 -8.23
C GLN A 423 5.78 22.28 -8.49
N ILE A 424 4.80 21.94 -9.34
CA ILE A 424 4.52 20.55 -9.73
C ILE A 424 5.65 20.02 -10.62
N TRP A 425 6.06 20.84 -11.60
CA TRP A 425 7.06 20.47 -12.61
C TRP A 425 8.50 20.53 -12.08
N ASP A 426 8.79 21.48 -11.18
CA ASP A 426 10.13 21.73 -10.61
C ASP A 426 10.43 20.96 -9.31
N SER A 427 9.53 20.10 -8.86
CA SER A 427 9.71 19.37 -7.59
C SER A 427 10.87 18.36 -7.65
N ARG A 428 11.69 18.31 -6.57
CA ARG A 428 12.81 17.37 -6.47
C ARG A 428 12.32 15.92 -6.56
N GLY A 429 12.83 15.17 -7.55
CA GLY A 429 12.49 13.77 -7.76
C GLY A 429 11.36 13.53 -8.78
N THR A 430 10.86 14.58 -9.44
CA THR A 430 9.92 14.43 -10.55
C THR A 430 10.67 14.15 -11.84
N ASN A 431 10.33 13.05 -12.51
CA ASN A 431 10.82 12.72 -13.84
C ASN A 431 9.73 13.07 -14.84
N LEU A 432 9.99 14.04 -15.71
CA LEU A 432 9.02 14.42 -16.75
C LEU A 432 9.34 13.68 -18.05
N ASP A 433 8.27 13.14 -18.66
CA ASP A 433 8.27 12.71 -20.05
C ASP A 433 7.55 13.76 -20.87
N LEU A 434 8.29 14.41 -21.77
CA LEU A 434 7.77 15.47 -22.60
C LEU A 434 7.67 14.97 -24.04
N PHE A 435 6.44 14.87 -24.53
CA PHE A 435 6.12 14.59 -25.91
C PHE A 435 5.74 15.87 -26.64
N VAL A 436 6.41 16.17 -27.74
CA VAL A 436 6.12 17.31 -28.61
C VAL A 436 5.72 16.78 -29.98
N CYS A 437 4.56 17.22 -30.47
CA CYS A 437 4.09 16.95 -31.82
C CYS A 437 3.43 18.21 -32.37
N PHE A 438 4.08 18.85 -33.33
CA PHE A 438 3.53 19.96 -34.10
C PHE A 438 3.40 19.51 -35.55
N THR A 439 2.17 19.53 -36.08
CA THR A 439 1.85 18.97 -37.40
C THR A 439 2.16 19.89 -38.57
N ASP A 440 2.49 21.16 -38.30
CA ASP A 440 2.94 22.14 -39.29
C ASP A 440 4.23 22.82 -38.77
N ASP A 441 5.23 23.04 -39.63
CA ASP A 441 6.50 23.74 -39.30
C ASP A 441 6.29 25.26 -39.09
N GLN A 442 5.39 25.59 -38.16
CA GLN A 442 5.04 26.95 -37.80
C GLN A 442 6.14 27.47 -36.87
N GLN A 443 7.17 28.10 -37.44
CA GLN A 443 8.30 28.69 -36.69
C GLN A 443 7.86 29.51 -35.47
N ARG A 444 6.71 30.20 -35.56
CA ARG A 444 6.13 30.98 -34.46
C ARG A 444 5.64 30.15 -33.27
N ILE A 445 5.17 28.91 -33.49
CA ILE A 445 4.83 27.98 -32.39
C ILE A 445 6.10 27.59 -31.66
N TRP A 446 7.17 27.32 -32.40
CA TRP A 446 8.47 26.98 -31.84
C TRP A 446 9.10 28.12 -31.05
N ASP A 447 9.08 29.35 -31.58
CA ASP A 447 9.58 30.52 -30.88
C ASP A 447 8.80 30.73 -29.57
N PHE A 448 7.47 30.71 -29.63
CA PHE A 448 6.61 30.80 -28.45
C PHE A 448 6.83 29.67 -27.44
N PHE A 449 6.92 28.43 -27.92
CA PHE A 449 7.14 27.26 -27.07
C PHE A 449 8.48 27.38 -26.34
N VAL A 450 9.54 27.78 -27.04
CA VAL A 450 10.87 27.93 -26.45
C VAL A 450 10.94 29.09 -25.46
N ASP A 451 10.28 30.21 -25.76
CA ASP A 451 10.33 31.41 -24.92
C ASP A 451 9.45 31.27 -23.66
N GLU A 452 8.23 30.76 -23.81
CA GLU A 452 7.21 30.82 -22.75
C GLU A 452 6.99 29.47 -22.04
N ILE A 453 7.18 28.34 -22.72
CA ILE A 453 6.78 27.01 -22.21
C ILE A 453 8.00 26.20 -21.76
N TRP A 454 9.03 26.12 -22.60
CA TRP A 454 10.25 25.35 -22.34
C TRP A 454 10.90 25.67 -20.97
N PRO A 455 11.02 26.94 -20.53
CA PRO A 455 11.63 27.27 -19.24
C PRO A 455 10.85 26.78 -18.02
N ILE A 456 9.59 26.37 -18.20
CA ILE A 456 8.73 25.83 -17.13
C ILE A 456 9.09 24.37 -16.82
N PHE A 457 9.52 23.59 -17.82
CA PHE A 457 9.70 22.13 -17.70
C PHE A 457 11.16 21.67 -17.73
N VAL A 458 12.06 22.46 -18.34
CA VAL A 458 13.43 22.06 -18.72
C VAL A 458 14.28 21.44 -17.60
N THR A 459 14.03 21.79 -16.34
CA THR A 459 14.82 21.39 -15.17
C THR A 459 14.76 19.89 -14.86
N ASN A 460 13.61 19.25 -15.12
CA ASN A 460 13.27 17.90 -14.66
C ASN A 460 12.91 16.93 -15.79
N ILE A 461 13.19 17.31 -17.05
CA ILE A 461 12.99 16.44 -18.21
C ILE A 461 13.97 15.27 -18.17
N ARG A 462 13.44 14.04 -18.15
CA ARG A 462 14.22 12.79 -18.21
C ARG A 462 13.96 11.99 -19.48
N HIS A 463 12.77 12.13 -20.04
CA HIS A 463 12.35 11.49 -21.27
C HIS A 463 11.87 12.58 -22.24
N LEU A 464 12.39 12.54 -23.47
CA LEU A 464 12.00 13.45 -24.54
C LEU A 464 11.46 12.62 -25.70
N SER A 465 10.31 13.01 -26.21
CA SER A 465 9.68 12.35 -27.35
C SER A 465 9.27 13.35 -28.41
N PHE A 466 9.59 13.05 -29.66
CA PHE A 466 9.23 13.87 -30.82
C PHE A 466 8.49 13.04 -31.86
N SER A 467 7.61 13.68 -32.64
CA SER A 467 6.92 13.00 -33.74
C SER A 467 7.72 13.04 -35.05
N CYS A 468 8.78 13.85 -35.14
CA CYS A 468 9.68 13.93 -36.29
C CYS A 468 11.06 14.47 -35.86
N GLY A 469 12.13 14.06 -36.54
CA GLY A 469 13.51 14.50 -36.28
C GLY A 469 13.73 16.03 -36.38
N ASP A 470 13.04 16.71 -37.29
CA ASP A 470 13.15 18.17 -37.48
C ASP A 470 12.75 18.97 -36.23
N GLN A 471 11.88 18.41 -35.41
CA GLN A 471 11.41 19.04 -34.17
C GLN A 471 12.54 19.16 -33.15
N LEU A 472 13.44 18.16 -33.09
CA LEU A 472 14.61 18.22 -32.23
C LEU A 472 15.59 19.31 -32.71
N ASP A 473 15.80 19.44 -34.01
CA ASP A 473 16.66 20.50 -34.56
C ASP A 473 16.03 21.89 -34.40
N ASN A 474 14.71 22.02 -34.51
CA ASN A 474 14.00 23.25 -34.22
C ASN A 474 14.16 23.70 -32.75
N LEU A 475 14.12 22.76 -31.81
CA LEU A 475 14.39 23.03 -30.39
C LEU A 475 15.85 23.47 -30.17
N ARG A 476 16.82 22.74 -30.74
CA ARG A 476 18.26 23.02 -30.58
C ARG A 476 18.67 24.36 -31.18
N ARG A 477 18.11 24.73 -32.34
CA ARG A 477 18.40 26.01 -32.99
C ARG A 477 17.98 27.21 -32.16
N ARG A 478 16.93 27.08 -31.35
CA ARG A 478 16.32 28.17 -30.57
C ARG A 478 16.73 28.21 -29.11
N THR A 479 17.27 27.10 -28.58
CA THR A 479 17.73 27.01 -27.19
C THR A 479 19.25 27.00 -27.11
N SER A 480 19.85 25.84 -27.35
CA SER A 480 21.30 25.62 -27.38
C SER A 480 21.60 24.41 -28.28
N PRO A 481 22.66 24.46 -29.09
CA PRO A 481 23.08 23.33 -29.91
C PRO A 481 23.53 22.11 -29.07
N THR A 482 23.91 22.32 -27.81
CA THR A 482 24.40 21.32 -26.84
C THR A 482 23.38 20.94 -25.76
N ILE A 483 22.12 21.36 -25.92
CA ILE A 483 21.05 21.16 -24.93
C ILE A 483 20.90 19.70 -24.46
N LEU A 484 21.08 18.72 -25.37
CA LEU A 484 20.99 17.29 -25.05
C LEU A 484 22.06 16.82 -24.06
N THR A 485 23.24 17.45 -24.07
CA THR A 485 24.35 17.14 -23.16
C THR A 485 24.30 17.95 -21.87
N GLU A 486 23.71 19.14 -21.91
CA GLU A 486 23.53 20.01 -20.74
C GLU A 486 22.47 19.46 -19.78
N LEU A 487 21.40 18.87 -20.36
CA LEU A 487 20.31 18.25 -19.63
C LEU A 487 20.62 16.79 -19.26
N ASN A 488 20.10 16.35 -18.11
CA ASN A 488 20.31 14.99 -17.60
C ASN A 488 19.26 14.01 -18.17
N ILE A 489 19.12 14.00 -19.51
CA ILE A 489 18.14 13.20 -20.24
C ILE A 489 18.59 11.74 -20.31
N ASN A 490 17.70 10.83 -19.92
CA ASN A 490 17.95 9.39 -19.88
C ASN A 490 17.33 8.67 -21.08
N SER A 491 16.27 9.22 -21.68
CA SER A 491 15.63 8.60 -22.83
C SER A 491 15.20 9.61 -23.90
N ILE A 492 15.37 9.22 -25.16
CA ILE A 492 14.84 9.94 -26.31
C ILE A 492 14.04 8.95 -27.17
N TYR A 493 12.83 9.35 -27.55
CA TYR A 493 11.99 8.67 -28.53
C TYR A 493 11.76 9.60 -29.71
N SER A 494 11.86 9.10 -30.93
CA SER A 494 11.38 9.86 -32.08
C SER A 494 11.01 8.94 -33.22
N ASP A 495 9.90 9.28 -33.87
CA ASP A 495 9.58 8.73 -35.17
C ASP A 495 10.57 9.37 -36.17
N ARG A 496 11.29 8.54 -36.94
CA ARG A 496 12.28 8.96 -37.96
C ARG A 496 13.49 9.78 -37.46
N LEU A 497 14.20 9.31 -36.45
CA LEU A 497 15.43 9.95 -35.96
C LEU A 497 16.52 8.91 -35.70
N CYS A 498 17.70 9.09 -36.30
CA CYS A 498 18.83 8.18 -36.14
C CYS A 498 20.05 8.93 -35.60
N PRO A 499 20.90 8.33 -34.76
CA PRO A 499 22.16 8.93 -34.30
C PRO A 499 23.22 8.88 -35.42
N ALA A 500 22.92 9.49 -36.56
CA ALA A 500 23.75 9.51 -37.75
C ALA A 500 23.66 10.88 -38.44
N VAL A 501 24.73 11.33 -39.08
CA VAL A 501 24.64 12.48 -39.99
C VAL A 501 23.92 12.01 -41.23
N LEU A 502 22.68 12.46 -41.42
CA LEU A 502 21.90 12.10 -42.59
C LEU A 502 21.56 13.35 -43.37
N ALA A 503 21.74 13.23 -44.67
CA ALA A 503 21.18 14.15 -45.64
C ALA A 503 19.80 13.59 -46.00
N GLU A 504 18.74 14.19 -45.48
CA GLU A 504 17.39 13.91 -45.99
C GLU A 504 17.13 14.81 -47.19
N ASN A 505 16.51 14.28 -48.25
CA ASN A 505 16.00 15.14 -49.32
C ASN A 505 14.67 15.73 -48.87
N ASP A 506 14.58 17.05 -48.79
CA ASP A 506 13.32 17.75 -48.57
C ASP A 506 12.31 17.47 -49.70
N PHE A 507 11.04 17.87 -49.57
CA PHE A 507 10.03 17.71 -50.63
C PHE A 507 10.44 18.32 -51.99
N ASP A 508 11.38 19.26 -52.00
CA ASP A 508 11.99 19.89 -53.19
C ASP A 508 13.31 19.24 -53.65
N GLY A 509 13.71 18.10 -53.07
CA GLY A 509 14.90 17.35 -53.48
C GLY A 509 16.24 17.96 -53.05
N GLN A 510 16.26 18.79 -52.00
CA GLN A 510 17.49 19.30 -51.41
C GLN A 510 17.91 18.47 -50.20
N ASN A 511 19.17 18.03 -50.18
CA ASN A 511 19.82 17.36 -49.05
C ASN A 511 19.93 18.32 -47.85
N VAL A 512 19.03 18.20 -46.88
CA VAL A 512 19.12 18.84 -45.57
C VAL A 512 19.95 17.94 -44.66
N VAL A 513 21.13 18.40 -44.28
CA VAL A 513 21.94 17.73 -43.25
C VAL A 513 21.28 17.99 -41.90
N THR A 514 20.67 16.98 -41.31
CA THR A 514 20.13 17.11 -39.95
C THR A 514 21.27 17.02 -38.95
N TYR A 515 21.57 18.12 -38.26
CA TYR A 515 22.58 18.15 -37.20
C TYR A 515 22.12 17.36 -35.95
N ALA A 516 20.85 16.93 -35.90
CA ALA A 516 20.24 16.17 -34.82
C ALA A 516 20.98 14.85 -34.53
N GLY A 517 21.30 14.08 -35.57
CA GLY A 517 21.90 12.76 -35.40
C GLY A 517 23.32 12.78 -34.83
N GLU A 518 24.14 13.76 -35.19
CA GLU A 518 25.46 13.96 -34.58
C GLU A 518 25.34 14.30 -33.09
N ALA A 519 24.36 15.14 -32.74
CA ALA A 519 24.10 15.50 -31.36
C ALA A 519 23.59 14.32 -30.53
N LEU A 520 22.78 13.44 -31.13
CA LEU A 520 22.32 12.21 -30.49
C LEU A 520 23.46 11.21 -30.28
N ALA A 521 24.35 11.06 -31.27
CA ALA A 521 25.52 10.22 -31.12
C ALA A 521 26.42 10.74 -29.98
N LYS A 522 26.71 12.05 -29.97
CA LYS A 522 27.45 12.70 -28.87
C LYS A 522 26.76 12.52 -27.52
N TRP A 523 25.44 12.66 -27.47
CA TRP A 523 24.66 12.42 -26.26
C TRP A 523 24.80 10.97 -25.80
N LEU A 524 24.61 9.96 -26.65
CA LEU A 524 24.75 8.54 -26.29
C LEU A 524 26.12 8.21 -25.70
N HIS A 525 27.19 8.82 -26.25
CA HIS A 525 28.56 8.60 -25.80
C HIS A 525 29.00 9.45 -24.60
N THR A 526 28.13 10.34 -24.11
CA THR A 526 28.38 11.12 -22.89
C THR A 526 27.73 10.39 -21.70
N PRO A 527 28.43 10.13 -20.57
CA PRO A 527 27.81 9.52 -19.40
C PRO A 527 26.73 10.43 -18.81
N THR A 528 25.66 9.85 -18.26
CA THR A 528 24.67 10.61 -17.46
C THR A 528 25.28 11.03 -16.12
N LYS A 529 24.79 12.12 -15.51
CA LYS A 529 25.28 12.55 -14.19
C LYS A 529 24.97 11.52 -13.10
N ASP A 530 23.91 10.73 -13.29
CA ASP A 530 23.41 9.76 -12.31
C ASP A 530 23.89 8.32 -12.59
N GLY A 531 24.71 8.09 -13.64
CA GLY A 531 25.21 6.75 -14.01
C GLY A 531 24.16 5.79 -14.59
N GLN A 532 22.95 6.26 -14.85
CA GLN A 532 21.86 5.48 -15.44
C GLN A 532 22.07 5.24 -16.94
N PRO A 533 21.68 4.07 -17.48
CA PRO A 533 21.83 3.77 -18.89
C PRO A 533 20.88 4.62 -19.76
N LYS A 534 21.38 5.09 -20.89
CA LYS A 534 20.59 5.88 -21.85
C LYS A 534 19.75 4.98 -22.76
N ARG A 535 18.54 5.41 -23.12
CA ARG A 535 17.64 4.68 -24.03
C ARG A 535 17.24 5.54 -25.22
N LEU A 536 17.55 5.09 -26.42
CA LEU A 536 17.09 5.71 -27.67
C LEU A 536 16.13 4.75 -28.37
N ARG A 537 14.96 5.22 -28.79
CA ARG A 537 14.03 4.44 -29.62
C ARG A 537 13.75 5.18 -30.92
N CYS A 538 13.92 4.46 -32.03
CA CYS A 538 13.80 4.95 -33.39
C CYS A 538 12.78 4.09 -34.15
N MET A 539 11.73 4.72 -34.70
CA MET A 539 10.77 4.07 -35.59
C MET A 539 11.03 4.46 -37.07
N ASP A 540 10.76 3.54 -38.01
CA ASP A 540 10.66 3.76 -39.47
C ASP A 540 11.96 4.18 -40.20
N TYR A 541 13.12 3.58 -39.92
CA TYR A 541 14.40 4.20 -40.34
C TYR A 541 15.42 3.37 -41.14
N LEU A 542 15.26 2.05 -41.27
CA LEU A 542 16.30 1.24 -41.93
C LEU A 542 16.10 1.19 -43.44
N ASP A 543 16.37 2.33 -44.11
CA ASP A 543 16.63 2.37 -45.55
C ASP A 543 18.10 1.99 -45.84
N PRO A 544 18.41 1.24 -46.92
CA PRO A 544 19.74 0.69 -47.22
C PRO A 544 20.94 1.67 -47.25
N PRO A 545 20.84 2.94 -47.69
CA PRO A 545 21.98 3.88 -47.64
C PRO A 545 22.34 4.34 -46.22
N ASN A 546 21.51 4.06 -45.22
CA ASN A 546 21.63 4.59 -43.87
C ASN A 546 22.31 3.60 -42.91
N LEU A 547 23.36 2.87 -43.30
CA LEU A 547 24.03 1.88 -42.43
C LEU A 547 25.45 2.25 -41.98
N GLU A 548 26.03 3.34 -42.51
CA GLU A 548 27.37 3.81 -42.13
C GLU A 548 27.48 4.16 -40.64
N TRP A 549 26.38 4.51 -39.99
CA TRP A 549 26.37 4.86 -38.58
C TRP A 549 26.79 3.69 -37.68
N ILE A 550 26.46 2.43 -38.01
CA ILE A 550 26.90 1.29 -37.21
C ILE A 550 28.42 1.20 -37.19
N ASN A 551 29.06 1.43 -38.33
CA ASN A 551 30.51 1.41 -38.43
C ASN A 551 31.13 2.54 -37.62
N ASN A 552 30.54 3.74 -37.66
CA ASN A 552 30.95 4.85 -36.81
C ASN A 552 30.82 4.51 -35.31
N PHE A 553 29.72 3.88 -34.88
CA PHE A 553 29.55 3.42 -33.50
C PHE A 553 30.59 2.37 -33.09
N LYS A 554 30.93 1.43 -33.99
CA LYS A 554 31.99 0.45 -33.78
C LYS A 554 33.36 1.12 -33.63
N GLU A 555 33.70 2.06 -34.52
CA GLU A 555 34.96 2.80 -34.47
C GLU A 555 35.09 3.64 -33.20
N VAL A 556 34.05 4.40 -32.83
CA VAL A 556 34.02 5.19 -31.59
C VAL A 556 34.12 4.30 -30.35
N PHE A 557 33.50 3.12 -30.38
CA PHE A 557 33.59 2.15 -29.28
C PHE A 557 35.00 1.57 -29.14
N VAL A 558 35.64 1.17 -30.24
CA VAL A 558 37.00 0.59 -30.25
C VAL A 558 38.05 1.64 -29.86
N HIS A 559 37.89 2.88 -30.30
CA HIS A 559 38.80 3.99 -29.99
C HIS A 559 38.43 4.76 -28.71
N ALA A 560 37.52 4.25 -27.88
CA ALA A 560 37.24 4.84 -26.57
C ALA A 560 38.41 4.59 -25.59
N HIS A 561 38.88 5.66 -24.93
CA HIS A 561 40.03 5.61 -24.00
C HIS A 561 39.68 6.06 -22.57
N THR A 562 38.46 6.52 -22.31
CA THR A 562 38.04 7.10 -21.03
C THR A 562 37.36 6.06 -20.15
N SER A 563 37.71 5.97 -18.85
CA SER A 563 37.13 5.02 -17.89
C SER A 563 35.74 5.41 -17.37
N ALA A 564 35.10 6.41 -17.98
CA ALA A 564 33.75 6.80 -17.60
C ALA A 564 32.80 5.77 -18.19
N ALA A 565 32.15 4.98 -17.33
CA ALA A 565 31.26 3.91 -17.77
C ALA A 565 30.08 4.50 -18.57
N VAL A 566 29.99 4.14 -19.85
CA VAL A 566 28.90 4.57 -20.74
C VAL A 566 28.05 3.35 -21.04
N SER A 567 26.79 3.37 -20.59
CA SER A 567 25.82 2.34 -20.94
C SER A 567 24.62 2.93 -21.66
N TYR A 568 24.23 2.31 -22.77
CA TYR A 568 23.03 2.67 -23.50
C TYR A 568 22.42 1.49 -24.25
N THR A 569 21.13 1.62 -24.57
CA THR A 569 20.41 0.72 -25.47
C THR A 569 19.68 1.54 -26.53
N VAL A 570 19.84 1.17 -27.79
CA VAL A 570 19.16 1.76 -28.94
C VAL A 570 18.24 0.70 -29.55
N HIS A 571 16.95 1.01 -29.63
CA HIS A 571 15.94 0.15 -30.23
C HIS A 571 15.52 0.71 -31.58
N PHE A 572 15.67 -0.10 -32.63
CA PHE A 572 15.17 0.21 -33.96
C PHE A 572 13.96 -0.68 -34.24
N SER A 573 12.89 -0.08 -34.75
CA SER A 573 11.62 -0.73 -35.04
C SER A 573 11.15 -0.39 -36.44
N ASN A 574 10.35 -1.28 -37.03
CA ASN A 574 9.89 -1.20 -38.42
C ASN A 574 11.06 -1.21 -39.42
N CYS A 575 11.98 -2.14 -39.21
CA CYS A 575 13.14 -2.35 -40.07
C CYS A 575 12.70 -2.98 -41.40
N HIS A 576 13.11 -2.44 -42.56
CA HIS A 576 12.82 -3.10 -43.84
C HIS A 576 13.57 -4.45 -43.92
N VAL A 577 12.83 -5.51 -44.24
CA VAL A 577 13.33 -6.89 -44.33
C VAL A 577 13.68 -7.22 -45.79
N PRO A 578 14.82 -7.90 -46.07
CA PRO A 578 15.85 -8.30 -45.12
C PRO A 578 16.78 -7.14 -44.75
N LEU A 579 17.16 -7.07 -43.47
CA LEU A 579 18.14 -6.11 -43.01
C LEU A 579 19.53 -6.45 -43.57
N PRO A 580 20.29 -5.49 -44.13
CA PRO A 580 21.63 -5.77 -44.68
C PRO A 580 22.74 -6.01 -43.64
N ILE A 581 22.41 -6.25 -42.36
CA ILE A 581 23.37 -6.23 -41.25
C ILE A 581 23.26 -7.50 -40.42
N GLU A 582 24.39 -8.19 -40.26
CA GLU A 582 24.49 -9.34 -39.37
C GLU A 582 24.64 -8.90 -37.89
N PRO A 583 24.01 -9.64 -36.94
CA PRO A 583 24.25 -9.48 -35.52
C PRO A 583 25.74 -9.57 -35.17
N PHE A 584 26.20 -8.79 -34.19
CA PHE A 584 27.61 -8.80 -33.78
C PHE A 584 27.79 -8.56 -32.29
N GLU A 585 28.94 -8.98 -31.78
CA GLU A 585 29.42 -8.68 -30.43
C GLU A 585 30.86 -8.17 -30.53
N LEU A 586 31.13 -7.02 -29.93
CA LEU A 586 32.46 -6.42 -29.83
C LEU A 586 32.78 -6.16 -28.36
N VAL A 587 34.00 -6.49 -27.97
CA VAL A 587 34.51 -6.30 -26.61
C VAL A 587 35.64 -5.28 -26.65
N ASN A 588 35.57 -4.26 -25.80
CA ASN A 588 36.68 -3.34 -25.56
C ASN A 588 37.30 -3.65 -24.20
N GLU A 589 38.41 -4.38 -24.20
CA GLU A 589 39.13 -4.79 -22.99
C GLU A 589 39.69 -3.59 -22.21
N ARG A 590 39.96 -2.45 -22.86
CA ARG A 590 40.52 -1.26 -22.21
C ARG A 590 39.49 -0.55 -21.33
N THR A 591 38.23 -0.51 -21.77
CA THR A 591 37.12 0.08 -21.00
C THR A 591 36.35 -0.96 -20.19
N ASN A 592 36.62 -2.26 -20.39
CA ASN A 592 35.89 -3.38 -19.80
C ASN A 592 34.37 -3.34 -20.12
N GLU A 593 34.05 -2.98 -21.36
CA GLU A 593 32.69 -2.86 -21.88
C GLU A 593 32.48 -3.76 -23.12
N LYS A 594 31.23 -4.10 -23.41
CA LYS A 594 30.80 -4.80 -24.63
C LYS A 594 29.76 -3.99 -25.40
N LEU A 595 29.81 -4.08 -26.73
CA LEU A 595 28.84 -3.53 -27.68
C LEU A 595 28.23 -4.69 -28.48
N THR A 596 26.91 -4.88 -28.37
CA THR A 596 26.19 -5.96 -29.05
C THR A 596 25.09 -5.42 -29.95
N LEU A 597 24.89 -6.04 -31.10
CA LEU A 597 23.72 -5.86 -31.95
C LEU A 597 22.95 -7.18 -32.01
N THR A 598 21.69 -7.19 -31.58
CA THR A 598 20.81 -8.36 -31.61
C THR A 598 19.59 -8.10 -32.48
N MET A 599 19.10 -9.13 -33.17
CA MET A 599 17.88 -9.12 -33.97
C MET A 599 16.80 -9.93 -33.27
N ASN A 600 15.54 -9.50 -33.35
CA ASN A 600 14.40 -10.30 -32.88
C ASN A 600 14.01 -11.34 -33.94
N GLY A 601 13.37 -12.44 -33.51
CA GLY A 601 13.04 -13.59 -34.36
C GLY A 601 12.15 -13.33 -35.59
N ASP A 602 11.53 -12.14 -35.69
CA ASP A 602 10.71 -11.71 -36.82
C ASP A 602 11.44 -10.72 -37.77
N ASP A 603 12.75 -10.47 -37.57
CA ASP A 603 13.64 -9.57 -38.33
C ASP A 603 13.21 -8.09 -38.48
N SER A 604 12.09 -7.71 -37.88
CA SER A 604 11.52 -6.35 -37.98
C SER A 604 12.01 -5.37 -36.90
N ARG A 605 12.84 -5.83 -35.95
CA ARG A 605 13.37 -5.06 -34.83
C ARG A 605 14.82 -5.44 -34.52
N CYS A 606 15.67 -4.44 -34.32
CA CYS A 606 17.05 -4.63 -33.90
C CYS A 606 17.40 -3.79 -32.68
N VAL A 607 18.32 -4.30 -31.84
CA VAL A 607 18.73 -3.66 -30.58
C VAL A 607 20.24 -3.56 -30.52
N LEU A 608 20.76 -2.33 -30.42
CA LEU A 608 22.17 -2.05 -30.17
C LEU A 608 22.37 -1.73 -28.69
N LYS A 609 23.26 -2.43 -28.00
CA LYS A 609 23.49 -2.28 -26.55
C LYS A 609 24.96 -2.13 -26.23
N ARG A 610 25.32 -1.12 -25.43
CA ARG A 610 26.65 -0.95 -24.81
C ARG A 610 26.54 -1.09 -23.30
N CYS A 611 27.32 -1.98 -22.69
CA CYS A 611 27.30 -2.19 -21.23
C CYS A 611 28.65 -2.71 -20.67
N PRO A 612 28.89 -2.60 -19.35
CA PRO A 612 30.05 -3.21 -18.70
C PRO A 612 30.05 -4.75 -18.81
N ILE A 613 31.24 -5.37 -18.79
CA ILE A 613 31.40 -6.83 -18.90
C ILE A 613 31.05 -7.56 -17.60
N ILE A 614 31.25 -6.94 -16.43
CA ILE A 614 30.96 -7.52 -15.10
C ILE A 614 29.71 -6.84 -14.51
N GLY A 615 28.54 -7.44 -14.75
CA GLY A 615 27.26 -6.89 -14.28
C GLY A 615 26.09 -7.40 -15.11
N GLU A 616 25.91 -8.72 -15.21
CA GLU A 616 24.63 -9.27 -15.67
C GLU A 616 23.60 -9.16 -14.53
N THR A 617 23.09 -7.95 -14.30
CA THR A 617 21.69 -7.84 -13.88
C THR A 617 20.86 -7.95 -15.15
N ALA A 618 20.05 -9.00 -15.21
CA ALA A 618 19.04 -9.20 -16.24
C ALA A 618 18.10 -7.98 -16.25
N ALA A 619 18.37 -7.01 -17.13
CA ALA A 619 17.38 -6.03 -17.55
C ALA A 619 16.42 -6.72 -18.56
N ASN A 620 15.61 -7.64 -18.05
CA ASN A 620 14.34 -7.99 -18.67
C ASN A 620 13.38 -6.81 -18.40
N ASP A 621 13.51 -5.74 -19.18
CA ASP A 621 12.58 -4.60 -19.13
C ASP A 621 11.74 -4.57 -20.42
N GLU A 622 10.81 -5.53 -20.55
CA GLU A 622 9.55 -5.28 -21.26
C GLU A 622 8.49 -4.66 -20.34
N ASN A 623 8.79 -4.46 -19.05
CA ASN A 623 7.91 -3.70 -18.19
C ASN A 623 8.22 -2.21 -18.31
N SER A 624 7.38 -1.51 -19.06
CA SER A 624 7.11 -0.09 -18.87
C SER A 624 6.78 0.14 -17.39
N ALA A 625 7.77 0.49 -16.57
CA ALA A 625 7.51 1.19 -15.33
C ALA A 625 6.62 2.39 -15.70
N GLU A 626 5.40 2.44 -15.17
CA GLU A 626 4.46 3.53 -15.46
C GLU A 626 5.17 4.85 -15.14
N ILE A 627 5.57 5.56 -16.19
CA ILE A 627 6.11 6.91 -16.03
C ILE A 627 4.93 7.76 -15.59
N LEU A 628 4.96 8.18 -14.33
CA LEU A 628 4.00 9.11 -13.76
C LEU A 628 4.43 10.52 -14.14
N ASN A 629 3.50 11.33 -14.66
CA ASN A 629 3.66 12.71 -15.16
C ASN A 629 4.15 12.86 -16.62
N ASN A 630 3.47 12.20 -17.56
CA ASN A 630 3.69 12.44 -18.99
C ASN A 630 3.02 13.76 -19.43
N VAL A 631 3.71 14.62 -20.18
CA VAL A 631 3.18 15.88 -20.72
C VAL A 631 3.28 15.85 -22.23
N PHE A 632 2.13 15.96 -22.91
CA PHE A 632 2.01 15.91 -24.36
C PHE A 632 1.58 17.27 -24.87
N PHE A 633 2.38 17.87 -25.74
CA PHE A 633 2.01 19.03 -26.53
C PHE A 633 1.67 18.58 -27.94
N CYS A 634 0.38 18.61 -28.29
CA CYS A 634 -0.13 18.26 -29.62
C CYS A 634 -0.80 19.49 -30.23
N LEU A 635 0.00 20.43 -30.72
CA LEU A 635 -0.48 21.69 -31.28
C LEU A 635 -0.47 21.61 -32.80
N ASN A 636 -1.66 21.57 -33.40
CA ASN A 636 -1.80 21.28 -34.82
C ASN A 636 -1.85 22.51 -35.74
N ASP A 637 -2.35 23.67 -35.27
CA ASP A 637 -2.46 24.91 -36.08
C ASP A 637 -2.42 26.17 -35.22
N LEU A 638 -1.61 27.18 -35.58
CA LEU A 638 -1.48 28.46 -34.86
C LEU A 638 -2.82 29.16 -34.59
N LYS A 639 -3.76 29.15 -35.55
CA LYS A 639 -5.05 29.88 -35.43
C LYS A 639 -6.03 29.19 -34.51
N ASN A 640 -5.94 27.86 -34.41
CA ASN A 640 -6.87 27.03 -33.68
C ASN A 640 -6.32 26.54 -32.35
N SER A 641 -4.98 26.45 -32.21
CA SER A 641 -4.23 25.98 -31.05
C SER A 641 -3.68 27.09 -30.15
N ILE A 642 -3.63 28.36 -30.60
CA ILE A 642 -3.17 29.50 -29.77
C ILE A 642 -4.25 30.60 -29.68
N GLY A 643 -4.60 30.99 -28.46
CA GLY A 643 -5.57 32.05 -28.13
C GLY A 643 -4.95 33.41 -27.82
N PRO A 644 -5.77 34.41 -27.45
CA PRO A 644 -5.25 35.71 -27.02
C PRO A 644 -4.36 35.55 -25.77
N LEU A 645 -3.11 35.99 -25.89
CA LEU A 645 -2.09 35.88 -24.84
C LEU A 645 -2.10 37.07 -23.86
N SER A 646 -2.99 38.05 -24.08
CA SER A 646 -3.22 39.22 -23.22
C SER A 646 -4.52 39.08 -22.43
N PRO A 647 -4.61 39.58 -21.19
CA PRO A 647 -5.84 39.48 -20.38
C PRO A 647 -7.02 40.22 -21.05
N PRO A 648 -8.25 39.69 -20.99
CA PRO A 648 -9.41 40.38 -21.55
C PRO A 648 -9.64 41.69 -20.80
N ALA A 649 -9.79 42.81 -21.53
CA ALA A 649 -10.07 44.11 -20.95
C ALA A 649 -11.35 44.04 -20.09
N ASN A 650 -11.23 44.32 -18.78
CA ASN A 650 -12.36 44.38 -17.87
C ASN A 650 -13.38 45.40 -18.39
N LYS A 651 -14.62 44.95 -18.65
CA LYS A 651 -15.76 45.87 -18.75
C LYS A 651 -15.92 46.53 -17.38
N SER A 652 -15.67 47.83 -17.35
CA SER A 652 -15.87 48.72 -16.21
C SER A 652 -17.32 48.65 -15.72
N ASN A 653 -17.54 48.04 -14.56
CA ASN A 653 -18.73 48.34 -13.75
C ASN A 653 -18.51 49.69 -13.08
N GLY A 654 -19.46 50.61 -13.31
CA GLY A 654 -19.37 52.02 -12.93
C GLY A 654 -19.18 52.22 -11.43
N LEU A 655 -18.15 53.02 -11.11
CA LEU A 655 -18.05 53.72 -9.84
C LEU A 655 -19.14 54.79 -9.78
N ALA A 656 -20.11 54.60 -8.89
CA ALA A 656 -20.98 55.67 -8.43
C ALA A 656 -20.12 56.70 -7.69
N VAL A 657 -20.15 57.93 -8.19
CA VAL A 657 -19.51 59.11 -7.61
C VAL A 657 -20.26 59.49 -6.33
N ILE A 658 -19.55 59.60 -5.21
CA ILE A 658 -19.97 60.43 -4.08
C ILE A 658 -18.85 61.44 -3.83
N ARG A 659 -19.13 62.70 -4.17
CA ARG A 659 -18.37 63.87 -3.73
C ARG A 659 -18.94 64.33 -2.39
N ALA A 660 -18.08 64.77 -1.49
CA ALA A 660 -18.44 65.67 -0.42
C ALA A 660 -17.56 66.92 -0.52
N GLU A 661 -18.21 68.07 -0.42
CA GLU A 661 -17.65 69.25 0.26
C GLU A 661 -17.55 68.95 1.76
#